data_AF-A0A7J8YV49-F1
#
_entry.id   AF-A0A7J8YV49-F1
#
_cell.length_a   1.000
_cell.length_b   1.000
_cell.length_c   1.000
_cell.angle_alpha   90.00
_cell.angle_beta   90.00
_cell.angle_gamma   90.00
#
_symmetry.space_group_name_H-M   'P 1'
#
loop_
_entity.id
_entity.type
_entity.pdbx_description
1 polymer ?
#
loop_
_entity_poly.entity_id
_entity_poly.type
_entity_poly.pdbx_seq_one_letter_code
_entity_poly.pdbx_strand_id
1 'polypeptide(L)'
;MSKTRFTFLFFIFFFITVIYSQSINHNERTLLLNVKQQLHNPPSISSWNSSSSPCDWPEIICTAGSVTGLHLRDKNITTTIPPSICDLKNLTFLDLSLNLIPGEFPSTLYNCSKLQYLNISQNCFVGEVPDDIHRLSTLVSLDINGNNFSGNIPPSIGRLPLLQTLYLHQNLFNGTFPKEIGDLSNLQTLGLAYNGFSAMEIPWEFGFLKKLVYLWMTEVNLIGEIPESLNNLSSLVHLDLSRNNLEGPIPSNLFTFENLSYVYLFKNHLSGEIPKAIDALNLVQVDLSQNNLTGEIPQGFGELQYLDFFNLFSNQLTGELPESFGRLPALRDFKVFDNNLTGVLPPDFGLHSKLEAFEVSENQFSGRLPENLCASGVLQGVVAHTNNLEGEIPESLGNCSSLLTFQLQHNKFSGEIPSGLWKTFNLSSLMLSNNSFTGELPSDVAWNMSRVEISNNNFSGEIPAGISSWSNLVVFKASNNLFSGQIPKEITNLTRLITLLLDGNDFSGELPSEIISWESLNTLNVSNNNLSGQIPAAIGSLPDLINLDLSENHFTGEIPYGIGNLKLTSLNLSSNQLSGKIPYQLENPAYENSFLNNVDLCSDDPKVNLPSCTSMVNEPKRFSSKHVAMIVPLAILVSLVIVVLVLCIVRDYYKRKKIGQYLETWKLTSFQRLNFSEMNILSNLVDDNLIGVGGSGLVYRVEIDRSGEFVAVKKIGNCEKLDRKLEQEFLSEVEILGNIRHCNIVKLLCCISSEDSKLLVYEYMENQSLDKWLHGNKRSFPRGVLDWPTRLKIAIGAAQGLCYMHHECPTPIIHRDVKSSNILLDKEFKAKIADFGLAKMLIRHASHTMSTVAGSFGYLAPEYAYTTKVNTKVDVYSFGVVLLELVTGREANSANDSMSLVQKAWQHFSEGDKSIIEILDPEVKESCCLGAMIMVYKVGIVCTRASPSTRPSMKEVLHVLQRWCPEDGWSTKRVGSEFDVAPLLGGAGAAAGATYFSSYKNSEEGSEDRV
;
A
#
# COMPACT_ATOMS: atom_id res chain seq x y z
N MET A 1 18.75 101.30 0.53
CA MET A 1 18.51 101.38 -0.93
C MET A 1 17.35 100.43 -1.23
N SER A 2 16.19 100.88 -1.76
CA SER A 2 15.87 101.10 -3.20
C SER A 2 15.83 99.79 -3.99
N LYS A 3 14.79 99.34 -4.73
CA LYS A 3 13.41 99.79 -5.15
C LYS A 3 12.65 98.52 -5.62
N THR A 4 11.34 98.38 -5.91
CA THR A 4 10.07 99.19 -5.98
C THR A 4 8.87 98.22 -5.75
N ARG A 5 7.66 98.62 -5.26
CA ARG A 5 6.42 99.07 -5.97
C ARG A 5 5.97 98.22 -7.20
N PHE A 6 4.69 97.87 -7.42
CA PHE A 6 3.40 98.26 -6.76
C PHE A 6 2.19 97.34 -7.15
N THR A 7 1.20 97.16 -6.24
CA THR A 7 -0.28 96.96 -6.47
C THR A 7 -0.85 95.81 -7.34
N PHE A 8 -2.11 95.31 -7.20
CA PHE A 8 -3.15 95.24 -6.14
C PHE A 8 -4.37 94.40 -6.63
N LEU A 9 -5.39 94.17 -5.77
CA LEU A 9 -6.76 93.64 -6.06
C LEU A 9 -6.92 92.17 -6.55
N PHE A 10 -7.17 91.27 -5.59
CA PHE A 10 -8.45 90.57 -5.40
C PHE A 10 -9.25 90.04 -6.62
N PHE A 11 -9.49 88.73 -6.66
CA PHE A 11 -10.81 88.19 -7.02
C PHE A 11 -11.10 86.91 -6.23
N ILE A 12 -12.25 86.89 -5.53
CA ILE A 12 -12.80 85.67 -4.94
C ILE A 12 -13.65 85.00 -6.01
N PHE A 13 -13.39 83.74 -6.33
CA PHE A 13 -14.40 82.90 -6.98
C PHE A 13 -14.47 81.52 -6.37
N PHE A 14 -15.71 81.13 -6.10
CA PHE A 14 -16.15 79.84 -5.57
C PHE A 14 -15.37 78.64 -6.16
N PHE A 15 -14.71 77.88 -5.30
CA PHE A 15 -14.84 76.43 -5.44
C PHE A 15 -16.29 76.09 -5.11
N ILE A 16 -17.11 75.90 -6.15
CA ILE A 16 -18.38 75.20 -5.98
C ILE A 16 -17.99 73.76 -5.66
N THR A 17 -17.99 73.42 -4.37
CA THR A 17 -18.15 72.02 -3.96
C THR A 17 -19.51 71.58 -4.48
N VAL A 18 -19.52 70.99 -5.67
CA VAL A 18 -20.64 70.15 -6.10
C VAL A 18 -20.63 68.99 -5.13
N ILE A 19 -21.38 69.14 -4.05
CA ILE A 19 -21.77 68.05 -3.18
C ILE A 19 -22.65 67.17 -4.05
N TYR A 20 -22.01 66.26 -4.80
CA TYR A 20 -22.64 65.00 -5.15
C TYR A 20 -22.91 64.31 -3.83
N SER A 21 -24.06 64.65 -3.26
CA SER A 21 -24.71 63.90 -2.20
C SER A 21 -24.77 62.48 -2.72
N GLN A 22 -23.87 61.62 -2.21
CA GLN A 22 -23.96 60.21 -2.48
C GLN A 22 -25.32 59.80 -1.95
N SER A 23 -26.23 59.49 -2.88
CA SER A 23 -27.57 59.04 -2.58
C SER A 23 -27.43 57.69 -1.89
N ILE A 24 -27.27 57.72 -0.55
CA ILE A 24 -27.20 56.53 0.30
C ILE A 24 -28.36 55.65 -0.11
N ASN A 25 -28.04 54.53 -0.77
CA ASN A 25 -29.03 53.68 -1.39
C ASN A 25 -29.67 52.85 -0.28
N HIS A 26 -30.53 53.50 0.50
CA HIS A 26 -31.08 53.02 1.77
C HIS A 26 -31.76 51.66 1.61
N ASN A 27 -32.29 51.40 0.41
CA ASN A 27 -32.84 50.13 -0.04
C ASN A 27 -31.77 49.03 -0.07
N GLU A 28 -30.62 49.21 -0.74
CA GLU A 28 -29.54 48.20 -0.82
C GLU A 28 -29.01 47.81 0.57
N ARG A 29 -28.82 48.78 1.47
CA ARG A 29 -28.44 48.48 2.86
C ARG A 29 -29.49 47.68 3.61
N THR A 30 -30.77 48.01 3.41
CA THR A 30 -31.89 47.29 4.04
C THR A 30 -32.03 45.87 3.49
N LEU A 31 -31.82 45.69 2.18
CA LEU A 31 -31.77 44.38 1.52
C LEU A 31 -30.62 43.51 2.05
N LEU A 32 -29.41 44.06 2.18
CA LEU A 32 -28.27 43.31 2.72
C LEU A 32 -28.43 42.93 4.20
N LEU A 33 -29.03 43.80 5.03
CA LEU A 33 -29.34 43.45 6.42
C LEU A 33 -30.41 42.35 6.50
N ASN A 34 -31.38 42.33 5.58
CA ASN A 34 -32.33 41.23 5.43
C ASN A 34 -31.65 39.93 4.95
N VAL A 35 -30.73 40.00 3.97
CA VAL A 35 -29.90 38.85 3.54
C VAL A 35 -29.12 38.29 4.73
N LYS A 36 -28.42 39.13 5.51
CA LYS A 36 -27.70 38.71 6.73
C LYS A 36 -28.62 38.06 7.76
N GLN A 37 -29.83 38.56 7.94
CA GLN A 37 -30.82 37.95 8.84
C GLN A 37 -31.27 36.57 8.32
N GLN A 38 -31.49 36.42 7.01
CA GLN A 38 -31.86 35.17 6.35
C GLN A 38 -30.72 34.13 6.39
N LEU A 39 -29.46 34.58 6.34
CA LEU A 39 -28.25 33.77 6.59
C LEU A 39 -27.99 33.47 8.09
N HIS A 40 -28.99 33.67 8.97
CA HIS A 40 -28.92 33.47 10.43
C HIS A 40 -27.88 34.33 11.19
N ASN A 41 -27.51 35.50 10.65
CA ASN A 41 -26.54 36.46 11.22
C ASN A 41 -25.16 35.85 11.54
N PRO A 42 -24.38 35.39 10.53
CA PRO A 42 -23.06 34.81 10.76
C PRO A 42 -22.13 35.81 11.47
N PRO A 43 -21.40 35.41 12.55
CA PRO A 43 -20.45 36.29 13.24
C PRO A 43 -19.34 36.81 12.32
N SER A 44 -19.01 36.04 11.29
CA SER A 44 -18.08 36.31 10.20
C SER A 44 -18.47 37.50 9.30
N ILE A 45 -19.74 37.95 9.34
CA ILE A 45 -20.23 39.20 8.70
C ILE A 45 -20.82 40.17 9.73
N SER A 46 -20.30 40.15 10.95
CA SER A 46 -20.64 41.10 12.02
C SER A 46 -20.44 42.57 11.62
N SER A 47 -19.53 42.83 10.69
CA SER A 47 -19.32 44.08 9.93
C SER A 47 -20.62 44.76 9.48
N TRP A 48 -21.60 44.01 8.97
CA TRP A 48 -22.80 44.58 8.34
C TRP A 48 -23.76 45.15 9.40
N ASN A 49 -24.00 46.46 9.38
CA ASN A 49 -24.67 47.20 10.45
C ASN A 49 -25.58 48.34 9.92
N SER A 50 -26.32 49.02 10.80
CA SER A 50 -27.23 50.11 10.42
C SER A 50 -26.62 51.52 10.43
N SER A 51 -25.38 51.69 10.88
CA SER A 51 -24.70 52.98 11.07
C SER A 51 -23.68 53.35 9.99
N SER A 52 -23.13 52.40 9.21
CA SER A 52 -22.24 52.68 8.07
C SER A 52 -22.92 52.48 6.70
N SER A 53 -22.18 52.70 5.62
CA SER A 53 -22.56 52.33 4.25
C SER A 53 -22.26 50.85 3.99
N PRO A 54 -23.01 50.15 3.11
CA PRO A 54 -22.65 48.81 2.65
C PRO A 54 -21.27 48.75 2.00
N CYS A 55 -20.89 49.80 1.26
CA CYS A 55 -19.61 49.90 0.58
C CYS A 55 -18.41 50.08 1.52
N ASP A 56 -18.64 50.19 2.84
CA ASP A 56 -17.62 50.19 3.88
C ASP A 56 -17.38 48.78 4.47
N TRP A 57 -18.16 47.77 4.06
CA TRP A 57 -18.09 46.42 4.62
C TRP A 57 -17.11 45.54 3.82
N PRO A 58 -16.20 44.78 4.46
CA PRO A 58 -15.17 43.98 3.76
C PRO A 58 -15.71 42.96 2.74
N GLU A 59 -16.93 42.46 2.95
CA GLU A 59 -17.57 41.47 2.09
C GLU A 59 -18.35 42.07 0.90
N ILE A 60 -18.39 43.40 0.77
CA ILE A 60 -19.20 44.10 -0.24
C ILE A 60 -18.31 44.84 -1.24
N ILE A 61 -18.53 44.55 -2.53
CA ILE A 61 -17.94 45.28 -3.65
C ILE A 61 -19.01 46.25 -4.17
N CYS A 62 -18.64 47.53 -4.31
CA CYS A 62 -19.48 48.57 -4.89
C CYS A 62 -18.83 49.20 -6.12
N THR A 63 -19.62 49.43 -7.17
CA THR A 63 -19.21 50.24 -8.34
C THR A 63 -20.04 51.51 -8.36
N ALA A 64 -19.39 52.67 -8.42
CA ALA A 64 -20.04 53.99 -8.42
C ALA A 64 -21.04 54.24 -7.25
N GLY A 65 -20.86 53.55 -6.11
CA GLY A 65 -21.69 53.69 -4.92
C GLY A 65 -22.95 52.81 -4.85
N SER A 66 -23.10 51.85 -5.78
CA SER A 66 -24.14 50.80 -5.73
C SER A 66 -23.47 49.42 -5.62
N VAL A 67 -24.14 48.50 -4.93
CA VAL A 67 -23.63 47.15 -4.65
C VAL A 67 -23.57 46.31 -5.94
N THR A 68 -22.37 45.87 -6.30
CA THR A 68 -22.09 45.09 -7.52
C THR A 68 -21.49 43.71 -7.23
N GLY A 69 -20.96 43.46 -6.03
CA GLY A 69 -20.45 42.14 -5.67
C GLY A 69 -20.59 41.79 -4.19
N LEU A 70 -20.80 40.51 -3.91
CA LEU A 70 -20.74 39.92 -2.57
C LEU A 70 -19.60 38.88 -2.55
N HIS A 71 -18.67 39.04 -1.61
CA HIS A 71 -17.58 38.10 -1.36
C HIS A 71 -17.74 37.50 0.05
N LEU A 72 -18.43 36.36 0.09
CA LEU A 72 -18.83 35.61 1.28
C LEU A 72 -18.09 34.27 1.39
N ARG A 73 -16.88 34.20 0.84
CA ARG A 73 -15.98 33.05 0.96
C ARG A 73 -15.53 32.85 2.41
N ASP A 74 -15.48 31.59 2.87
CA ASP A 74 -15.05 31.20 4.22
C ASP A 74 -15.75 32.02 5.33
N LYS A 75 -17.09 31.92 5.36
CA LYS A 75 -17.95 32.62 6.34
C LYS A 75 -18.73 31.67 7.24
N ASN A 76 -18.54 30.35 7.11
CA ASN A 76 -19.28 29.30 7.81
C ASN A 76 -20.81 29.43 7.67
N ILE A 77 -21.27 29.67 6.44
CA ILE A 77 -22.69 29.75 6.09
C ILE A 77 -23.25 28.33 5.94
N THR A 78 -24.30 28.01 6.71
CA THR A 78 -24.97 26.69 6.77
C THR A 78 -26.41 26.71 6.26
N THR A 79 -26.81 27.79 5.58
CA THR A 79 -28.20 28.05 5.12
C THR A 79 -28.26 28.18 3.61
N THR A 80 -29.40 27.82 3.01
CA THR A 80 -29.64 27.94 1.56
C THR A 80 -29.54 29.40 1.08
N ILE A 81 -29.16 29.61 -0.18
CA ILE A 81 -28.98 30.96 -0.73
C ILE A 81 -30.32 31.72 -0.75
N PRO A 82 -30.44 32.86 -0.03
CA PRO A 82 -31.70 33.58 0.09
C PRO A 82 -32.09 34.27 -1.24
N PRO A 83 -33.35 34.13 -1.73
CA PRO A 83 -33.80 34.77 -2.97
C PRO A 83 -33.63 36.30 -2.99
N SER A 84 -33.67 36.93 -1.80
CA SER A 84 -33.48 38.37 -1.61
C SER A 84 -32.11 38.90 -2.04
N ILE A 85 -31.11 38.01 -2.24
CA ILE A 85 -29.81 38.37 -2.80
C ILE A 85 -29.95 38.97 -4.21
N CYS A 86 -30.94 38.51 -4.99
CA CYS A 86 -31.25 39.03 -6.32
C CYS A 86 -32.14 40.29 -6.31
N ASP A 87 -32.43 40.88 -5.15
CA ASP A 87 -32.98 42.23 -5.08
C ASP A 87 -31.92 43.34 -5.24
N LEU A 88 -30.64 42.97 -5.15
CA LEU A 88 -29.51 43.78 -5.58
C LEU A 88 -29.42 43.79 -7.10
N LYS A 89 -30.23 44.63 -7.77
CA LYS A 89 -30.38 44.67 -9.25
C LYS A 89 -29.12 45.12 -10.03
N ASN A 90 -28.00 45.35 -9.35
CA ASN A 90 -26.69 45.64 -9.91
C ASN A 90 -25.63 44.55 -9.63
N LEU A 91 -26.00 43.45 -8.96
CA LEU A 91 -25.10 42.35 -8.62
C LEU A 91 -24.53 41.65 -9.88
N THR A 92 -23.22 41.73 -10.07
CA THR A 92 -22.44 41.06 -11.12
C THR A 92 -21.53 39.95 -10.58
N PHE A 93 -21.19 39.97 -9.30
CA PHE A 93 -20.25 39.03 -8.67
C PHE A 93 -20.85 38.42 -7.41
N LEU A 94 -20.89 37.09 -7.31
CA LEU A 94 -21.28 36.36 -6.11
C LEU A 94 -20.29 35.23 -5.85
N ASP A 95 -19.56 35.33 -4.74
CA ASP A 95 -18.69 34.29 -4.24
C ASP A 95 -19.17 33.83 -2.85
N LEU A 96 -19.48 32.54 -2.75
CA LEU A 96 -19.96 31.83 -1.56
C LEU A 96 -19.09 30.60 -1.27
N SER A 97 -17.89 30.54 -1.84
CA SER A 97 -17.02 29.36 -1.77
C SER A 97 -16.49 29.05 -0.35
N LEU A 98 -16.07 27.81 -0.10
CA LEU A 98 -15.62 27.35 1.24
C LEU A 98 -16.69 27.64 2.33
N ASN A 99 -17.89 27.11 2.16
CA ASN A 99 -18.96 27.20 3.15
C ASN A 99 -19.63 25.81 3.31
N LEU A 100 -20.73 25.75 4.05
CA LEU A 100 -21.50 24.53 4.32
C LEU A 100 -22.93 24.68 3.79
N ILE A 101 -23.10 25.35 2.64
CA ILE A 101 -24.41 25.66 2.07
C ILE A 101 -25.02 24.38 1.49
N PRO A 102 -26.20 23.94 1.97
CA PRO A 102 -26.87 22.75 1.48
C PRO A 102 -27.89 23.07 0.38
N GLY A 103 -28.35 22.02 -0.33
CA GLY A 103 -29.51 22.07 -1.22
C GLY A 103 -29.17 21.80 -2.69
N GLU A 104 -30.16 21.90 -3.55
CA GLU A 104 -29.99 21.76 -5.00
C GLU A 104 -29.38 23.04 -5.63
N PHE A 105 -29.04 22.99 -6.93
CA PHE A 105 -28.53 24.14 -7.66
C PHE A 105 -29.44 25.38 -7.45
N PRO A 106 -28.87 26.56 -7.10
CA PRO A 106 -29.65 27.71 -6.65
C PRO A 106 -30.34 28.45 -7.80
N SER A 107 -31.41 27.86 -8.34
CA SER A 107 -32.29 28.43 -9.39
C SER A 107 -32.95 29.77 -8.98
N THR A 108 -32.93 30.11 -7.68
CA THR A 108 -33.26 31.45 -7.17
C THR A 108 -32.39 32.55 -7.79
N LEU A 109 -31.14 32.22 -8.15
CA LEU A 109 -30.19 33.12 -8.82
C LEU A 109 -30.59 33.47 -10.26
N TYR A 110 -31.55 32.78 -10.88
CA TYR A 110 -32.09 33.16 -12.20
C TYR A 110 -32.74 34.56 -12.21
N ASN A 111 -33.02 35.12 -11.03
CA ASN A 111 -33.50 36.50 -10.87
C ASN A 111 -32.37 37.55 -10.83
N CYS A 112 -31.11 37.13 -10.65
CA CYS A 112 -29.93 38.00 -10.62
C CYS A 112 -29.46 38.31 -12.06
N SER A 113 -30.26 39.06 -12.82
CA SER A 113 -30.12 39.21 -14.28
C SER A 113 -28.79 39.79 -14.81
N LYS A 114 -27.93 40.33 -13.93
CA LYS A 114 -26.59 40.85 -14.28
C LYS A 114 -25.43 39.99 -13.80
N LEU A 115 -25.69 38.83 -13.20
CA LEU A 115 -24.67 37.97 -12.61
C LEU A 115 -23.68 37.46 -13.68
N GLN A 116 -22.41 37.80 -13.53
CA GLN A 116 -21.31 37.46 -14.45
C GLN A 116 -20.33 36.45 -13.82
N TYR A 117 -20.10 36.55 -12.52
CA TYR A 117 -19.25 35.63 -11.77
C TYR A 117 -20.09 34.97 -10.68
N LEU A 118 -20.21 33.64 -10.74
CA LEU A 118 -20.83 32.82 -9.69
C LEU A 118 -19.82 31.77 -9.24
N ASN A 119 -19.44 31.82 -7.96
CA ASN A 119 -18.66 30.79 -7.31
C ASN A 119 -19.39 30.24 -6.08
N ILE A 120 -19.72 28.95 -6.14
CA ILE A 120 -20.33 28.16 -5.06
C ILE A 120 -19.50 26.90 -4.77
N SER A 121 -18.22 26.90 -5.12
CA SER A 121 -17.29 25.78 -4.87
C SER A 121 -17.13 25.44 -3.38
N GLN A 122 -16.71 24.22 -3.08
CA GLN A 122 -16.39 23.75 -1.72
C GLN A 122 -17.55 24.02 -0.75
N ASN A 123 -18.68 23.36 -1.02
CA ASN A 123 -19.96 23.49 -0.32
C ASN A 123 -20.69 22.14 -0.27
N CYS A 124 -21.96 22.13 0.14
CA CYS A 124 -22.78 20.92 0.30
C CYS A 124 -23.94 20.85 -0.71
N PHE A 125 -23.77 21.40 -1.92
CA PHE A 125 -24.81 21.35 -2.95
C PHE A 125 -24.94 19.93 -3.54
N VAL A 126 -26.17 19.50 -3.82
CA VAL A 126 -26.53 18.14 -4.27
C VAL A 126 -27.42 18.16 -5.52
N GLY A 127 -27.65 16.99 -6.12
CA GLY A 127 -28.61 16.83 -7.22
C GLY A 127 -28.04 17.21 -8.59
N GLU A 128 -28.89 17.30 -9.61
CA GLU A 128 -28.46 17.59 -10.98
C GLU A 128 -28.27 19.11 -11.23
N VAL A 129 -27.45 19.45 -12.22
CA VAL A 129 -27.37 20.82 -12.74
C VAL A 129 -28.57 21.05 -13.68
N PRO A 130 -29.46 22.04 -13.44
CA PRO A 130 -30.73 22.12 -14.16
C PRO A 130 -30.61 22.43 -15.65
N ASP A 131 -31.47 21.81 -16.47
CA ASP A 131 -31.62 22.07 -17.90
C ASP A 131 -31.91 23.55 -18.25
N ASP A 132 -32.43 24.34 -17.32
CA ASP A 132 -32.67 25.78 -17.52
C ASP A 132 -31.54 26.70 -17.02
N ILE A 133 -30.35 26.16 -16.68
CA ILE A 133 -29.16 26.95 -16.30
C ILE A 133 -28.79 28.04 -17.32
N HIS A 134 -29.09 27.83 -18.60
CA HIS A 134 -28.92 28.82 -19.68
C HIS A 134 -29.66 30.15 -19.45
N ARG A 135 -30.58 30.22 -18.47
CA ARG A 135 -31.21 31.46 -17.99
C ARG A 135 -30.22 32.42 -17.31
N LEU A 136 -29.08 31.91 -16.83
CA LEU A 136 -27.92 32.70 -16.36
C LEU A 136 -27.03 33.16 -17.52
N SER A 137 -27.63 33.58 -18.65
CA SER A 137 -26.95 33.86 -19.92
C SER A 137 -25.92 35.01 -19.88
N THR A 138 -25.89 35.77 -18.78
CA THR A 138 -24.89 36.80 -18.48
C THR A 138 -23.61 36.26 -17.82
N LEU A 139 -23.54 34.98 -17.45
CA LEU A 139 -22.34 34.39 -16.83
C LEU A 139 -21.12 34.38 -17.75
N VAL A 140 -20.01 34.81 -17.16
CA VAL A 140 -18.64 34.78 -17.67
C VAL A 140 -17.82 33.71 -16.94
N SER A 141 -18.11 33.46 -15.67
CA SER A 141 -17.46 32.40 -14.88
C SER A 141 -18.49 31.65 -14.04
N LEU A 142 -18.50 30.34 -14.17
CA LEU A 142 -19.27 29.41 -13.34
C LEU A 142 -18.30 28.45 -12.65
N ASP A 143 -18.26 28.51 -11.32
CA ASP A 143 -17.45 27.63 -10.49
C ASP A 143 -18.33 26.95 -9.43
N ILE A 144 -18.45 25.62 -9.54
CA ILE A 144 -19.21 24.76 -8.62
C ILE A 144 -18.35 23.59 -8.11
N ASN A 145 -17.02 23.69 -8.21
CA ASN A 145 -16.11 22.57 -7.91
C ASN A 145 -16.15 22.14 -6.44
N GLY A 146 -15.92 20.86 -6.12
CA GLY A 146 -15.93 20.40 -4.73
C GLY A 146 -17.33 20.48 -4.10
N ASN A 147 -18.30 19.83 -4.72
CA ASN A 147 -19.67 19.71 -4.25
C ASN A 147 -20.17 18.27 -4.48
N ASN A 148 -21.45 18.03 -4.23
CA ASN A 148 -22.09 16.73 -4.40
C ASN A 148 -23.08 16.73 -5.59
N PHE A 149 -22.87 17.57 -6.61
CA PHE A 149 -23.68 17.55 -7.84
C PHE A 149 -23.51 16.21 -8.56
N SER A 150 -24.60 15.68 -9.12
CA SER A 150 -24.69 14.34 -9.69
C SER A 150 -25.42 14.32 -11.03
N GLY A 151 -25.58 13.15 -11.64
CA GLY A 151 -26.31 12.99 -12.90
C GLY A 151 -25.50 13.46 -14.10
N ASN A 152 -26.19 14.03 -15.09
CA ASN A 152 -25.57 14.58 -16.30
C ASN A 152 -25.21 16.07 -16.13
N ILE A 153 -24.27 16.55 -16.95
CA ILE A 153 -24.16 17.98 -17.23
C ILE A 153 -25.17 18.32 -18.35
N PRO A 154 -26.07 19.30 -18.19
CA PRO A 154 -27.13 19.54 -19.16
C PRO A 154 -26.59 20.16 -20.47
N PRO A 155 -27.03 19.71 -21.66
CA PRO A 155 -26.64 20.29 -22.96
C PRO A 155 -26.92 21.79 -23.09
N SER A 156 -27.83 22.33 -22.27
CA SER A 156 -28.09 23.76 -22.22
C SER A 156 -26.92 24.60 -21.67
N ILE A 157 -25.92 24.00 -21.02
CA ILE A 157 -24.73 24.71 -20.55
C ILE A 157 -23.94 25.34 -21.72
N GLY A 158 -23.99 24.72 -22.91
CA GLY A 158 -23.45 25.28 -24.16
C GLY A 158 -24.11 26.58 -24.63
N ARG A 159 -25.26 26.94 -24.04
CA ARG A 159 -26.04 28.14 -24.38
C ARG A 159 -25.75 29.33 -23.45
N LEU A 160 -24.58 29.34 -22.80
CA LEU A 160 -24.05 30.44 -21.99
C LEU A 160 -23.03 31.26 -22.82
N PRO A 161 -23.47 32.23 -23.65
CA PRO A 161 -22.65 32.77 -24.75
C PRO A 161 -21.44 33.60 -24.29
N LEU A 162 -21.41 34.05 -23.04
CA LEU A 162 -20.32 34.85 -22.48
C LEU A 162 -19.33 34.05 -21.63
N LEU A 163 -19.55 32.73 -21.46
CA LEU A 163 -18.78 31.91 -20.53
C LEU A 163 -17.33 31.74 -20.97
N GLN A 164 -16.42 31.98 -20.03
CA GLN A 164 -14.95 31.93 -20.18
C GLN A 164 -14.34 30.88 -19.24
N THR A 165 -14.92 30.69 -18.06
CA THR A 165 -14.47 29.72 -17.06
C THR A 165 -15.61 28.78 -16.66
N LEU A 166 -15.37 27.48 -16.72
CA LEU A 166 -16.28 26.42 -16.31
C LEU A 166 -15.56 25.37 -15.44
N TYR A 167 -15.81 25.39 -14.13
CA TYR A 167 -15.26 24.43 -13.18
C TYR A 167 -16.36 23.53 -12.58
N LEU A 168 -16.32 22.24 -12.95
CA LEU A 168 -17.27 21.18 -12.56
C LEU A 168 -16.60 19.96 -11.90
N HIS A 169 -15.29 19.76 -12.08
CA HIS A 169 -14.37 19.71 -10.95
C HIS A 169 -14.74 19.01 -9.63
N GLN A 170 -14.29 17.79 -9.29
CA GLN A 170 -14.49 17.21 -7.95
C GLN A 170 -15.97 17.23 -7.51
N ASN A 171 -16.81 16.51 -8.24
CA ASN A 171 -18.24 16.35 -7.95
C ASN A 171 -18.62 14.86 -8.00
N LEU A 172 -19.91 14.55 -7.91
CA LEU A 172 -20.47 13.20 -8.02
C LEU A 172 -21.17 12.96 -9.37
N PHE A 173 -20.78 13.70 -10.43
CA PHE A 173 -21.34 13.49 -11.77
C PHE A 173 -21.08 12.06 -12.23
N ASN A 174 -22.13 11.37 -12.66
CA ASN A 174 -22.12 9.95 -13.01
C ASN A 174 -22.84 9.63 -14.34
N GLY A 175 -23.54 10.60 -14.91
CA GLY A 175 -24.05 10.55 -16.28
C GLY A 175 -22.94 10.87 -17.28
N THR A 176 -23.24 11.73 -18.26
CA THR A 176 -22.28 12.19 -19.29
C THR A 176 -22.06 13.71 -19.24
N PHE A 177 -21.08 14.20 -20.02
CA PHE A 177 -20.91 15.61 -20.32
C PHE A 177 -21.26 15.91 -21.80
N PRO A 178 -21.90 17.05 -22.10
CA PRO A 178 -22.49 17.30 -23.42
C PRO A 178 -21.48 17.88 -24.41
N LYS A 179 -21.58 17.45 -25.67
CA LYS A 179 -20.76 17.96 -26.78
C LYS A 179 -21.00 19.45 -27.06
N GLU A 180 -22.18 19.95 -26.69
CA GLU A 180 -22.58 21.36 -26.71
C GLU A 180 -21.67 22.26 -25.86
N ILE A 181 -20.83 21.72 -24.97
CA ILE A 181 -19.72 22.49 -24.36
C ILE A 181 -18.81 23.08 -25.46
N GLY A 182 -18.64 22.41 -26.61
CA GLY A 182 -17.89 22.89 -27.77
C GLY A 182 -18.46 24.16 -28.43
N ASP A 183 -19.74 24.49 -28.22
CA ASP A 183 -20.35 25.73 -28.73
C ASP A 183 -19.90 26.98 -27.95
N LEU A 184 -19.24 26.81 -26.79
CA LEU A 184 -18.77 27.88 -25.92
C LEU A 184 -17.51 28.57 -26.47
N SER A 185 -17.66 29.26 -27.60
CA SER A 185 -16.59 29.99 -28.34
C SER A 185 -15.84 31.09 -27.55
N ASN A 186 -16.21 31.36 -26.30
CA ASN A 186 -15.50 32.24 -25.37
C ASN A 186 -14.70 31.51 -24.28
N LEU A 187 -14.86 30.18 -24.15
CA LEU A 187 -14.27 29.37 -23.09
C LEU A 187 -12.74 29.35 -23.18
N GLN A 188 -12.11 29.69 -22.05
CA GLN A 188 -10.67 29.68 -21.82
C GLN A 188 -10.27 28.57 -20.84
N THR A 189 -11.17 28.18 -19.94
CA THR A 189 -10.88 27.21 -18.88
C THR A 189 -12.01 26.21 -18.71
N LEU A 190 -11.70 24.92 -18.87
CA LEU A 190 -12.61 23.80 -18.66
C LEU A 190 -11.98 22.78 -17.69
N GLY A 191 -12.56 22.66 -16.49
CA GLY A 191 -12.13 21.67 -15.49
C GLY A 191 -13.24 20.71 -15.12
N LEU A 192 -13.13 19.46 -15.57
CA LEU A 192 -14.08 18.36 -15.33
C LEU A 192 -13.53 17.24 -14.44
N ALA A 193 -12.21 17.28 -14.13
CA ALA A 193 -11.45 16.26 -13.40
C ALA A 193 -12.12 15.71 -12.12
N TYR A 194 -11.78 14.47 -11.76
CA TYR A 194 -12.27 13.77 -10.56
C TYR A 194 -13.80 13.73 -10.48
N ASN A 195 -14.42 13.08 -11.45
CA ASN A 195 -15.86 12.86 -11.54
C ASN A 195 -16.14 11.45 -12.06
N GLY A 196 -17.12 10.76 -11.48
CA GLY A 196 -17.44 9.35 -11.76
C GLY A 196 -18.28 9.13 -13.02
N PHE A 197 -18.05 9.88 -14.10
CA PHE A 197 -18.87 9.82 -15.32
C PHE A 197 -18.96 8.41 -15.91
N SER A 198 -20.07 8.16 -16.62
CA SER A 198 -20.22 7.01 -17.51
C SER A 198 -19.14 7.04 -18.59
N ALA A 199 -18.60 5.88 -18.96
CA ALA A 199 -17.48 5.79 -19.90
C ALA A 199 -17.84 6.39 -21.27
N MET A 200 -17.06 7.37 -21.74
CA MET A 200 -17.33 8.08 -22.99
C MET A 200 -16.08 8.64 -23.67
N GLU A 201 -16.16 8.84 -24.98
CA GLU A 201 -15.14 9.49 -25.81
C GLU A 201 -15.08 11.01 -25.56
N ILE A 202 -13.96 11.65 -25.90
CA ILE A 202 -13.86 13.12 -25.95
C ILE A 202 -14.66 13.62 -27.17
N PRO A 203 -15.68 14.49 -27.02
CA PRO A 203 -16.48 14.95 -28.15
C PRO A 203 -15.65 15.73 -29.17
N TRP A 204 -15.80 15.40 -30.46
CA TRP A 204 -15.09 16.06 -31.56
C TRP A 204 -15.26 17.59 -31.54
N GLU A 205 -16.45 18.07 -31.15
CA GLU A 205 -16.77 19.49 -31.02
C GLU A 205 -15.91 20.27 -30.01
N PHE A 206 -15.21 19.60 -29.07
CA PHE A 206 -14.30 20.29 -28.15
C PHE A 206 -13.14 20.97 -28.89
N GLY A 207 -12.76 20.49 -30.08
CA GLY A 207 -11.79 21.15 -30.97
C GLY A 207 -12.24 22.51 -31.52
N PHE A 208 -13.50 22.92 -31.31
CA PHE A 208 -13.99 24.25 -31.70
C PHE A 208 -13.65 25.34 -30.67
N LEU A 209 -13.17 24.96 -29.48
CA LEU A 209 -12.87 25.86 -28.36
C LEU A 209 -11.53 26.59 -28.54
N LYS A 210 -11.36 27.35 -29.63
CA LYS A 210 -10.08 27.96 -30.04
C LYS A 210 -9.45 28.94 -29.05
N LYS A 211 -10.18 29.36 -28.01
CA LYS A 211 -9.68 30.20 -26.91
C LYS A 211 -9.27 29.41 -25.66
N LEU A 212 -9.43 28.09 -25.66
CA LEU A 212 -9.15 27.23 -24.51
C LEU A 212 -7.66 27.25 -24.19
N VAL A 213 -7.33 27.71 -22.99
CA VAL A 213 -5.99 27.81 -22.40
C VAL A 213 -5.73 26.61 -21.47
N TYR A 214 -6.77 26.15 -20.78
CA TYR A 214 -6.68 25.13 -19.73
C TYR A 214 -7.78 24.08 -19.91
N LEU A 215 -7.37 22.82 -20.14
CA LEU A 215 -8.25 21.66 -20.23
C LEU A 215 -7.82 20.59 -19.22
N TRP A 216 -8.70 20.30 -18.25
CA TRP A 216 -8.42 19.36 -17.16
C TRP A 216 -9.51 18.31 -17.00
N MET A 217 -9.19 17.07 -17.35
CA MET A 217 -10.09 15.91 -17.41
C MET A 217 -9.42 14.67 -16.79
N THR A 218 -8.61 14.83 -15.74
CA THR A 218 -8.00 13.71 -15.01
C THR A 218 -9.05 12.82 -14.35
N GLU A 219 -8.95 11.51 -14.52
CA GLU A 219 -9.79 10.52 -13.82
C GLU A 219 -11.30 10.85 -13.96
N VAL A 220 -11.77 10.97 -15.22
CA VAL A 220 -13.17 11.21 -15.61
C VAL A 220 -13.75 10.09 -16.49
N ASN A 221 -13.10 8.92 -16.51
CA ASN A 221 -13.53 7.71 -17.22
C ASN A 221 -13.58 7.85 -18.76
N LEU A 222 -12.63 8.59 -19.36
CA LEU A 222 -12.52 8.67 -20.82
C LEU A 222 -12.09 7.34 -21.44
N ILE A 223 -12.61 7.06 -22.63
CA ILE A 223 -12.29 5.90 -23.49
C ILE A 223 -12.05 6.38 -24.94
N GLY A 224 -11.55 5.48 -25.79
CA GLY A 224 -11.29 5.77 -27.20
C GLY A 224 -10.07 6.68 -27.42
N GLU A 225 -9.92 7.20 -28.65
CA GLU A 225 -8.76 7.99 -29.04
C GLU A 225 -8.86 9.47 -28.60
N ILE A 226 -7.71 10.14 -28.50
CA ILE A 226 -7.66 11.61 -28.37
C ILE A 226 -7.96 12.21 -29.76
N PRO A 227 -9.10 12.92 -29.96
CA PRO A 227 -9.55 13.26 -31.31
C PRO A 227 -8.67 14.32 -31.97
N GLU A 228 -8.36 14.14 -33.26
CA GLU A 228 -7.56 15.09 -34.05
C GLU A 228 -8.14 16.52 -34.08
N SER A 229 -9.41 16.72 -33.74
CA SER A 229 -9.99 18.06 -33.63
C SER A 229 -9.29 18.93 -32.58
N LEU A 230 -8.69 18.33 -31.54
CA LEU A 230 -7.92 19.06 -30.53
C LEU A 230 -6.68 19.75 -31.12
N ASN A 231 -6.18 19.33 -32.29
CA ASN A 231 -5.12 20.03 -33.04
C ASN A 231 -5.49 21.50 -33.40
N ASN A 232 -6.76 21.91 -33.24
CA ASN A 232 -7.22 23.28 -33.45
C ASN A 232 -7.10 24.20 -32.22
N LEU A 233 -6.69 23.68 -31.05
CA LEU A 233 -6.65 24.41 -29.78
C LEU A 233 -5.37 25.26 -29.63
N SER A 234 -5.11 26.17 -30.57
CA SER A 234 -3.85 26.94 -30.64
C SER A 234 -3.59 27.90 -29.45
N SER A 235 -4.56 28.07 -28.55
CA SER A 235 -4.43 28.87 -27.32
C SER A 235 -4.03 28.02 -26.09
N LEU A 236 -3.92 26.69 -26.24
CA LEU A 236 -3.79 25.75 -25.13
C LEU A 236 -2.40 25.82 -24.48
N VAL A 237 -2.39 26.03 -23.17
CA VAL A 237 -1.19 26.10 -22.31
C VAL A 237 -1.08 24.86 -21.41
N HIS A 238 -2.21 24.28 -21.00
CA HIS A 238 -2.27 23.15 -20.09
C HIS A 238 -3.29 22.10 -20.57
N LEU A 239 -2.80 20.88 -20.80
CA LEU A 239 -3.61 19.71 -21.13
C LEU A 239 -3.35 18.60 -20.12
N ASP A 240 -4.39 18.19 -19.39
CA ASP A 240 -4.36 17.02 -18.51
C ASP A 240 -5.55 16.11 -18.82
N LEU A 241 -5.25 14.95 -19.43
CA LEU A 241 -6.18 13.85 -19.71
C LEU A 241 -5.73 12.57 -18.97
N SER A 242 -4.90 12.71 -17.95
CA SER A 242 -4.25 11.59 -17.27
C SER A 242 -5.24 10.69 -16.52
N ARG A 243 -4.82 9.45 -16.23
CA ARG A 243 -5.55 8.51 -15.36
C ARG A 243 -6.94 8.12 -15.89
N ASN A 244 -7.12 8.08 -17.21
CA ASN A 244 -8.30 7.58 -17.91
C ASN A 244 -7.99 6.22 -18.60
N ASN A 245 -8.81 5.80 -19.56
CA ASN A 245 -8.62 4.61 -20.38
C ASN A 245 -8.47 4.97 -21.87
N LEU A 246 -7.86 6.12 -22.18
CA LEU A 246 -7.68 6.59 -23.57
C LEU A 246 -6.70 5.68 -24.33
N GLU A 247 -7.00 5.38 -25.59
CA GLU A 247 -6.23 4.51 -26.48
C GLU A 247 -5.82 5.25 -27.77
N GLY A 248 -5.29 4.52 -28.76
CA GLY A 248 -4.83 5.10 -30.02
C GLY A 248 -3.54 5.92 -29.89
N PRO A 249 -3.19 6.75 -30.89
CA PRO A 249 -1.97 7.54 -30.91
C PRO A 249 -2.10 8.90 -30.21
N ILE A 250 -0.97 9.47 -29.78
CA ILE A 250 -0.90 10.90 -29.42
C ILE A 250 -1.10 11.75 -30.70
N PRO A 251 -1.98 12.77 -30.71
CA PRO A 251 -2.23 13.59 -31.90
C PRO A 251 -0.94 14.22 -32.46
N SER A 252 -0.75 14.07 -33.77
CA SER A 252 0.51 14.37 -34.47
C SER A 252 1.01 15.82 -34.38
N ASN A 253 0.13 16.78 -34.06
CA ASN A 253 0.47 18.20 -33.92
C ASN A 253 0.39 18.71 -32.47
N LEU A 254 0.18 17.84 -31.47
CA LEU A 254 0.05 18.26 -30.06
C LEU A 254 1.28 19.04 -29.58
N PHE A 255 2.47 18.56 -29.94
CA PHE A 255 3.75 19.20 -29.57
C PHE A 255 4.19 20.32 -30.51
N THR A 256 3.33 20.79 -31.42
CA THR A 256 3.59 21.97 -32.27
C THR A 256 2.80 23.22 -31.83
N PHE A 257 2.15 23.18 -30.66
CA PHE A 257 1.41 24.31 -30.11
C PHE A 257 2.36 25.31 -29.43
N GLU A 258 2.57 26.49 -30.02
CA GLU A 258 3.48 27.53 -29.50
C GLU A 258 3.26 27.90 -28.02
N ASN A 259 2.03 27.83 -27.52
CA ASN A 259 1.64 28.21 -26.16
C ASN A 259 1.72 27.08 -25.13
N LEU A 260 1.93 25.82 -25.54
CA LEU A 260 1.76 24.66 -24.67
C LEU A 260 2.91 24.52 -23.66
N SER A 261 2.58 24.49 -22.37
CA SER A 261 3.54 24.42 -21.26
C SER A 261 3.42 23.16 -20.40
N TYR A 262 2.24 22.55 -20.32
CA TYR A 262 1.99 21.38 -19.47
C TYR A 262 1.20 20.31 -20.23
N VAL A 263 1.72 19.08 -20.28
CA VAL A 263 1.09 17.93 -20.93
C VAL A 263 1.13 16.72 -20.00
N TYR A 264 -0.04 16.31 -19.51
CA TYR A 264 -0.20 15.12 -18.67
C TYR A 264 -1.15 14.13 -19.34
N LEU A 265 -0.59 13.09 -19.94
CA LEU A 265 -1.32 11.98 -20.56
C LEU A 265 -1.06 10.63 -19.85
N PHE A 266 -0.36 10.67 -18.71
CA PHE A 266 0.08 9.49 -17.99
C PHE A 266 -1.05 8.58 -17.50
N LYS A 267 -0.75 7.29 -17.33
CA LYS A 267 -1.69 6.24 -16.87
C LYS A 267 -2.95 6.21 -17.75
N ASN A 268 -2.75 5.88 -19.02
CA ASN A 268 -3.77 5.62 -20.04
C ASN A 268 -3.37 4.32 -20.81
N HIS A 269 -3.90 4.12 -22.02
CA HIS A 269 -3.58 3.03 -22.93
C HIS A 269 -3.06 3.55 -24.30
N LEU A 270 -2.48 4.76 -24.31
CA LEU A 270 -1.97 5.40 -25.52
C LEU A 270 -0.82 4.59 -26.13
N SER A 271 -0.72 4.62 -27.45
CA SER A 271 0.11 3.70 -28.23
C SER A 271 0.78 4.38 -29.43
N GLY A 272 1.70 3.67 -30.09
CA GLY A 272 2.45 4.21 -31.23
C GLY A 272 3.56 5.18 -30.82
N GLU A 273 4.12 5.88 -31.80
CA GLU A 273 5.27 6.78 -31.60
C GLU A 273 4.88 8.13 -30.97
N ILE A 274 5.80 8.70 -30.18
CA ILE A 274 5.69 10.10 -29.75
C ILE A 274 5.88 11.00 -30.99
N PRO A 275 5.02 12.01 -31.25
CA PRO A 275 5.11 12.88 -32.42
C PRO A 275 6.48 13.56 -32.55
N LYS A 276 7.04 13.54 -33.77
CA LYS A 276 8.44 13.92 -34.03
C LYS A 276 8.66 15.43 -34.21
N ALA A 277 7.60 16.22 -34.40
CA ALA A 277 7.65 17.68 -34.46
C ALA A 277 7.41 18.27 -33.06
N ILE A 278 8.43 18.91 -32.50
CA ILE A 278 8.44 19.50 -31.14
C ILE A 278 8.70 21.01 -31.27
N ASP A 279 7.71 21.76 -31.75
CA ASP A 279 7.78 23.21 -31.93
C ASP A 279 7.22 24.00 -30.71
N ALA A 280 6.66 23.30 -29.72
CA ALA A 280 6.14 23.86 -28.47
C ALA A 280 7.27 24.29 -27.50
N LEU A 281 8.05 25.30 -27.88
CA LEU A 281 9.24 25.78 -27.14
C LEU A 281 8.98 26.27 -25.71
N ASN A 282 7.70 26.49 -25.34
CA ASN A 282 7.28 26.90 -23.99
C ASN A 282 6.91 25.72 -23.06
N LEU A 283 7.17 24.48 -23.47
CA LEU A 283 6.99 23.29 -22.63
C LEU A 283 7.85 23.34 -21.37
N VAL A 284 7.19 23.15 -20.22
CA VAL A 284 7.79 23.09 -18.89
C VAL A 284 7.71 21.66 -18.33
N GLN A 285 6.55 21.01 -18.45
CA GLN A 285 6.32 19.66 -17.90
C GLN A 285 5.62 18.73 -18.89
N VAL A 286 6.18 17.53 -19.05
CA VAL A 286 5.65 16.46 -19.91
C VAL A 286 5.62 15.15 -19.11
N ASP A 287 4.44 14.56 -18.94
CA ASP A 287 4.27 13.22 -18.40
C ASP A 287 3.41 12.35 -19.32
N LEU A 288 4.07 11.37 -19.95
CA LEU A 288 3.46 10.35 -20.81
C LEU A 288 3.61 8.94 -20.20
N SER A 289 4.01 8.84 -18.93
CA SER A 289 4.31 7.58 -18.26
C SER A 289 3.12 6.62 -18.15
N GLN A 290 3.38 5.33 -17.93
CA GLN A 290 2.36 4.30 -17.74
C GLN A 290 1.37 4.21 -18.92
N ASN A 291 1.92 4.03 -20.13
CA ASN A 291 1.18 3.87 -21.39
C ASN A 291 1.76 2.70 -22.20
N ASN A 292 1.38 2.55 -23.47
CA ASN A 292 1.91 1.56 -24.42
C ASN A 292 2.64 2.26 -25.59
N LEU A 293 3.33 3.38 -25.33
CA LEU A 293 4.04 4.14 -26.36
C LEU A 293 5.29 3.40 -26.83
N THR A 294 5.60 3.50 -28.12
CA THR A 294 6.69 2.80 -28.81
C THR A 294 7.57 3.77 -29.61
N GLY A 295 8.59 3.26 -30.32
CA GLY A 295 9.49 4.08 -31.13
C GLY A 295 10.54 4.82 -30.31
N GLU A 296 11.10 5.89 -30.86
CA GLU A 296 12.22 6.65 -30.29
C GLU A 296 11.78 7.96 -29.63
N ILE A 297 12.57 8.46 -28.68
CA ILE A 297 12.34 9.77 -28.05
C ILE A 297 12.77 10.89 -29.03
N PRO A 298 11.87 11.79 -29.46
CA PRO A 298 12.20 12.85 -30.43
C PRO A 298 13.31 13.79 -29.97
N GLN A 299 14.28 14.05 -30.86
CA GLN A 299 15.45 14.89 -30.55
C GLN A 299 15.09 16.33 -30.13
N GLY A 300 13.97 16.87 -30.65
CA GLY A 300 13.51 18.23 -30.34
C GLY A 300 13.17 18.49 -28.88
N PHE A 301 12.88 17.45 -28.07
CA PHE A 301 12.71 17.63 -26.62
C PHE A 301 13.98 18.17 -25.95
N GLY A 302 15.17 17.90 -26.51
CA GLY A 302 16.44 18.43 -26.04
C GLY A 302 16.70 19.90 -26.38
N GLU A 303 15.80 20.58 -27.11
CA GLU A 303 15.89 22.02 -27.40
C GLU A 303 15.04 22.88 -26.44
N LEU A 304 14.18 22.26 -25.63
CA LEU A 304 13.17 22.92 -24.79
C LEU A 304 13.77 23.60 -23.55
N GLN A 305 14.13 24.88 -23.68
CA GLN A 305 14.86 25.65 -22.66
C GLN A 305 14.17 25.76 -21.29
N TYR A 306 12.85 25.52 -21.21
CA TYR A 306 12.05 25.62 -19.98
C TYR A 306 11.64 24.27 -19.38
N LEU A 307 11.97 23.14 -20.02
CA LEU A 307 11.57 21.80 -19.58
C LEU A 307 12.24 21.44 -18.23
N ASP A 308 11.47 21.45 -17.15
CA ASP A 308 11.95 21.11 -15.80
C ASP A 308 11.54 19.69 -15.33
N PHE A 309 10.51 19.10 -15.95
CA PHE A 309 9.95 17.79 -15.59
C PHE A 309 9.67 16.96 -16.84
N PHE A 310 10.29 15.78 -16.96
CA PHE A 310 10.16 14.90 -18.12
C PHE A 310 10.04 13.43 -17.74
N ASN A 311 8.83 12.90 -17.83
CA ASN A 311 8.46 11.54 -17.43
C ASN A 311 7.91 10.72 -18.60
N LEU A 312 8.57 9.61 -18.93
CA LEU A 312 8.16 8.63 -19.94
C LEU A 312 8.15 7.18 -19.41
N PHE A 313 8.35 6.98 -18.10
CA PHE A 313 8.54 5.66 -17.50
C PHE A 313 7.36 4.69 -17.71
N SER A 314 7.60 3.38 -17.62
CA SER A 314 6.60 2.33 -17.89
C SER A 314 5.94 2.49 -19.26
N ASN A 315 6.74 2.31 -20.32
CA ASN A 315 6.32 2.32 -21.72
C ASN A 315 7.13 1.26 -22.52
N GLN A 316 7.05 1.27 -23.86
CA GLN A 316 7.77 0.38 -24.77
C GLN A 316 8.71 1.17 -25.71
N LEU A 317 9.29 2.26 -25.19
CA LEU A 317 10.20 3.13 -25.95
C LEU A 317 11.56 2.47 -26.21
N THR A 318 12.21 2.90 -27.28
CA THR A 318 13.41 2.31 -27.89
C THR A 318 14.36 3.40 -28.41
N GLY A 319 15.52 3.03 -28.96
CA GLY A 319 16.52 3.98 -29.46
C GLY A 319 17.37 4.58 -28.33
N GLU A 320 18.04 5.70 -28.61
CA GLU A 320 18.97 6.35 -27.66
C GLU A 320 18.35 7.62 -27.04
N LEU A 321 18.87 8.07 -25.90
CA LEU A 321 18.55 9.40 -25.36
C LEU A 321 19.28 10.47 -26.19
N PRO A 322 18.59 11.52 -26.70
CA PRO A 322 19.25 12.58 -27.44
C PRO A 322 20.31 13.31 -26.60
N GLU A 323 21.51 13.48 -27.14
CA GLU A 323 22.66 14.12 -26.45
C GLU A 323 22.32 15.50 -25.87
N SER A 324 21.44 16.24 -26.55
CA SER A 324 20.93 17.56 -26.18
C SER A 324 20.23 17.60 -24.81
N PHE A 325 19.71 16.48 -24.28
CA PHE A 325 19.13 16.45 -22.93
C PHE A 325 20.13 16.87 -21.83
N GLY A 326 21.42 16.59 -22.00
CA GLY A 326 22.46 17.03 -21.06
C GLY A 326 22.66 18.55 -21.02
N ARG A 327 22.09 19.30 -21.98
CA ARG A 327 22.23 20.75 -22.13
C ARG A 327 20.96 21.53 -21.77
N LEU A 328 19.90 20.85 -21.34
CA LEU A 328 18.65 21.47 -20.90
C LEU A 328 18.86 22.22 -19.57
N PRO A 329 18.76 23.57 -19.54
CA PRO A 329 19.15 24.34 -18.36
C PRO A 329 18.12 24.30 -17.21
N ALA A 330 16.86 24.00 -17.53
CA ALA A 330 15.75 23.95 -16.57
C ALA A 330 15.59 22.59 -15.88
N LEU A 331 16.12 21.49 -16.44
CA LEU A 331 15.78 20.12 -16.08
C LEU A 331 16.08 19.76 -14.61
N ARG A 332 15.04 19.33 -13.89
CA ARG A 332 15.07 18.90 -12.48
C ARG A 332 14.71 17.44 -12.29
N ASP A 333 13.59 17.01 -12.90
CA ASP A 333 13.07 15.65 -12.76
C ASP A 333 13.08 14.95 -14.13
N PHE A 334 13.73 13.80 -14.20
CA PHE A 334 13.94 13.03 -15.42
C PHE A 334 13.76 11.54 -15.15
N LYS A 335 12.64 10.97 -15.63
CA LYS A 335 12.28 9.56 -15.38
C LYS A 335 11.87 8.83 -16.66
N VAL A 336 12.72 7.89 -17.07
CA VAL A 336 12.53 7.07 -18.28
C VAL A 336 12.67 5.57 -18.00
N PHE A 337 12.56 5.17 -16.74
CA PHE A 337 12.68 3.77 -16.30
C PHE A 337 11.58 2.85 -16.85
N ASP A 338 11.75 1.53 -16.76
CA ASP A 338 10.78 0.52 -17.25
C ASP A 338 10.41 0.76 -18.73
N ASN A 339 11.43 0.64 -19.59
CA ASN A 339 11.39 0.87 -21.03
C ASN A 339 12.45 -0.01 -21.72
N ASN A 340 12.62 0.12 -23.04
CA ASN A 340 13.62 -0.61 -23.83
C ASN A 340 14.63 0.35 -24.51
N LEU A 341 15.02 1.43 -23.82
CA LEU A 341 16.00 2.41 -24.31
C LEU A 341 17.42 1.84 -24.29
N THR A 342 18.24 2.32 -25.21
CA THR A 342 19.59 1.82 -25.55
C THR A 342 20.60 2.97 -25.64
N GLY A 343 21.82 2.69 -26.12
CA GLY A 343 22.86 3.69 -26.31
C GLY A 343 23.60 4.04 -25.02
N VAL A 344 24.13 5.27 -24.95
CA VAL A 344 24.83 5.81 -23.78
C VAL A 344 24.03 6.94 -23.14
N LEU A 345 24.22 7.15 -21.83
CA LEU A 345 23.68 8.33 -21.15
C LEU A 345 24.47 9.58 -21.60
N PRO A 346 23.81 10.68 -22.03
CA PRO A 346 24.50 11.91 -22.45
C PRO A 346 25.49 12.43 -21.38
N PRO A 347 26.75 12.73 -21.73
CA PRO A 347 27.81 12.97 -20.74
C PRO A 347 27.64 14.29 -19.96
N ASP A 348 26.96 15.27 -20.54
CA ASP A 348 26.70 16.58 -19.95
C ASP A 348 25.55 16.55 -18.89
N PHE A 349 24.88 15.41 -18.66
CA PHE A 349 23.75 15.31 -17.73
C PHE A 349 24.09 15.83 -16.33
N GLY A 350 23.28 16.77 -15.83
CA GLY A 350 23.46 17.46 -14.55
C GLY A 350 24.47 18.61 -14.54
N LEU A 351 25.32 18.76 -15.57
CA LEU A 351 26.32 19.84 -15.66
C LEU A 351 25.67 21.22 -15.83
N HIS A 352 24.60 21.28 -16.63
CA HIS A 352 23.92 22.53 -16.99
C HIS A 352 22.57 22.73 -16.29
N SER A 353 22.08 21.71 -15.57
CA SER A 353 20.73 21.67 -15.01
C SER A 353 20.74 21.55 -13.48
N LYS A 354 19.59 21.80 -12.85
CA LYS A 354 19.39 21.60 -11.41
C LYS A 354 18.73 20.26 -11.15
N LEU A 355 19.39 19.18 -11.58
CA LEU A 355 18.88 17.83 -11.49
C LEU A 355 18.65 17.43 -10.02
N GLU A 356 17.38 17.22 -9.68
CA GLU A 356 16.89 16.83 -8.34
C GLU A 356 16.56 15.33 -8.30
N ALA A 357 16.10 14.75 -9.42
CA ALA A 357 15.83 13.32 -9.56
C ALA A 357 16.30 12.79 -10.94
N PHE A 358 16.85 11.58 -10.94
CA PHE A 358 17.38 10.90 -12.13
C PHE A 358 17.09 9.39 -12.06
N GLU A 359 16.10 8.94 -12.82
CA GLU A 359 15.57 7.57 -12.77
C GLU A 359 15.55 6.94 -14.18
N VAL A 360 16.56 6.11 -14.46
CA VAL A 360 16.84 5.48 -15.78
C VAL A 360 16.94 3.96 -15.69
N SER A 361 16.47 3.36 -14.59
CA SER A 361 16.52 1.92 -14.33
C SER A 361 15.68 1.09 -15.29
N GLU A 362 15.87 -0.23 -15.29
CA GLU A 362 15.05 -1.19 -16.06
C GLU A 362 14.95 -0.80 -17.56
N ASN A 363 16.12 -0.71 -18.18
CA ASN A 363 16.37 -0.35 -19.58
C ASN A 363 17.59 -1.13 -20.10
N GLN A 364 18.13 -0.78 -21.28
CA GLN A 364 19.33 -1.40 -21.86
C GLN A 364 20.54 -0.45 -21.96
N PHE A 365 20.54 0.70 -21.27
CA PHE A 365 21.60 1.72 -21.34
C PHE A 365 22.99 1.17 -21.04
N SER A 366 23.99 1.67 -21.76
CA SER A 366 25.38 1.19 -21.75
C SER A 366 26.39 2.33 -21.57
N GLY A 367 27.67 1.98 -21.45
CA GLY A 367 28.72 2.96 -21.16
C GLY A 367 28.66 3.46 -19.72
N ARG A 368 29.26 4.63 -19.47
CA ARG A 368 29.48 5.17 -18.12
C ARG A 368 28.30 5.99 -17.60
N LEU A 369 28.19 6.06 -16.27
CA LEU A 369 27.34 7.03 -15.59
C LEU A 369 27.90 8.46 -15.81
N PRO A 370 27.08 9.48 -16.15
CA PRO A 370 27.58 10.82 -16.44
C PRO A 370 28.31 11.48 -15.27
N GLU A 371 29.45 12.12 -15.55
CA GLU A 371 30.37 12.65 -14.54
C GLU A 371 29.76 13.80 -13.72
N ASN A 372 28.77 14.52 -14.25
CA ASN A 372 28.30 15.78 -13.68
C ASN A 372 26.87 15.75 -13.14
N LEU A 373 26.29 14.56 -12.91
CA LEU A 373 24.90 14.38 -12.45
C LEU A 373 24.49 15.27 -11.25
N CYS A 374 25.43 15.54 -10.33
CA CYS A 374 25.20 16.38 -9.15
C CYS A 374 26.02 17.68 -9.13
N ALA A 375 26.40 18.24 -10.29
CA ALA A 375 27.16 19.50 -10.33
C ALA A 375 26.41 20.67 -9.66
N SER A 376 25.08 20.66 -9.68
CA SER A 376 24.21 21.62 -8.96
C SER A 376 24.03 21.34 -7.45
N GLY A 377 24.52 20.21 -6.92
CA GLY A 377 24.47 19.90 -5.49
C GLY A 377 23.09 19.59 -4.90
N VAL A 378 22.05 19.38 -5.71
CA VAL A 378 20.64 19.18 -5.28
C VAL A 378 20.05 17.80 -5.60
N LEU A 379 20.84 16.90 -6.18
CA LEU A 379 20.38 15.57 -6.60
C LEU A 379 20.04 14.68 -5.40
N GLN A 380 18.77 14.25 -5.31
CA GLN A 380 18.24 13.48 -4.19
C GLN A 380 18.50 11.97 -4.35
N GLY A 381 18.71 11.49 -5.57
CA GLY A 381 19.05 10.10 -5.82
C GLY A 381 19.53 9.81 -7.24
N VAL A 382 20.29 8.72 -7.37
CA VAL A 382 20.66 8.11 -8.66
C VAL A 382 20.03 6.73 -8.70
N VAL A 383 19.13 6.48 -9.64
CA VAL A 383 18.44 5.19 -9.82
C VAL A 383 18.67 4.72 -11.26
N ALA A 384 19.65 3.84 -11.45
CA ALA A 384 20.07 3.34 -12.76
C ALA A 384 20.28 1.81 -12.78
N HIS A 385 19.68 1.10 -11.83
CA HIS A 385 19.73 -0.34 -11.72
C HIS A 385 19.11 -1.08 -12.93
N THR A 386 19.45 -2.35 -13.11
CA THR A 386 18.92 -3.20 -14.19
C THR A 386 19.18 -2.59 -15.58
N ASN A 387 20.46 -2.45 -15.94
CA ASN A 387 20.92 -1.87 -17.21
C ASN A 387 22.23 -2.57 -17.68
N ASN A 388 22.86 -2.06 -18.73
CA ASN A 388 24.16 -2.49 -19.26
C ASN A 388 25.31 -1.52 -18.88
N LEU A 389 25.14 -0.62 -17.91
CA LEU A 389 26.11 0.43 -17.57
C LEU A 389 27.39 -0.15 -16.98
N GLU A 390 28.53 0.48 -17.26
CA GLU A 390 29.87 -0.06 -17.01
C GLU A 390 30.90 1.00 -16.60
N GLY A 391 32.03 0.54 -16.04
CA GLY A 391 33.12 1.39 -15.56
C GLY A 391 32.94 1.83 -14.09
N GLU A 392 33.64 2.88 -13.71
CA GLU A 392 33.74 3.36 -12.33
C GLU A 392 32.63 4.37 -11.98
N ILE A 393 32.30 4.50 -10.69
CA ILE A 393 31.40 5.56 -10.20
C ILE A 393 32.16 6.90 -10.20
N PRO A 394 31.64 7.97 -10.82
CA PRO A 394 32.27 9.30 -10.77
C PRO A 394 32.51 9.82 -9.34
N GLU A 395 33.75 10.22 -9.05
CA GLU A 395 34.18 10.83 -7.76
C GLU A 395 33.36 12.09 -7.38
N SER A 396 32.82 12.80 -8.37
CA SER A 396 31.90 13.93 -8.18
C SER A 396 30.69 13.57 -7.32
N LEU A 397 30.14 12.35 -7.46
CA LEU A 397 29.00 11.86 -6.68
C LEU A 397 29.37 11.63 -5.21
N GLY A 398 30.65 11.40 -4.91
CA GLY A 398 31.16 11.36 -3.53
C GLY A 398 31.12 12.71 -2.81
N ASN A 399 30.91 13.81 -3.53
CA ASN A 399 30.73 15.15 -2.97
C ASN A 399 29.25 15.59 -2.92
N CYS A 400 28.32 14.76 -3.39
CA CYS A 400 26.89 15.09 -3.53
C CYS A 400 26.12 14.95 -2.21
N SER A 401 26.22 15.95 -1.33
CA SER A 401 25.64 15.94 0.03
C SER A 401 24.11 15.82 0.12
N SER A 402 23.40 15.95 -1.01
CA SER A 402 21.95 15.85 -1.16
C SER A 402 21.42 14.44 -1.36
N LEU A 403 22.26 13.44 -1.69
CA LEU A 403 21.78 12.08 -1.96
C LEU A 403 21.12 11.45 -0.73
N LEU A 404 19.94 10.89 -0.95
CA LEU A 404 19.16 10.09 -0.01
C LEU A 404 19.22 8.60 -0.34
N THR A 405 19.36 8.26 -1.64
CA THR A 405 19.41 6.89 -2.17
C THR A 405 20.35 6.77 -3.37
N PHE A 406 21.01 5.63 -3.52
CA PHE A 406 21.93 5.35 -4.62
C PHE A 406 21.80 3.89 -5.06
N GLN A 407 21.33 3.65 -6.28
CA GLN A 407 20.86 2.33 -6.75
C GLN A 407 21.39 2.01 -8.16
N LEU A 408 22.43 1.18 -8.22
CA LEU A 408 23.10 0.73 -9.44
C LEU A 408 23.10 -0.81 -9.61
N GLN A 409 22.35 -1.54 -8.77
CA GLN A 409 22.32 -3.01 -8.80
C GLN A 409 21.98 -3.60 -10.19
N HIS A 410 22.48 -4.79 -10.51
CA HIS A 410 22.31 -5.43 -11.83
C HIS A 410 22.82 -4.55 -13.00
N ASN A 411 24.14 -4.35 -13.04
CA ASN A 411 24.88 -3.63 -14.08
C ASN A 411 26.26 -4.29 -14.27
N LYS A 412 27.22 -3.59 -14.89
CA LYS A 412 28.61 -4.01 -15.14
C LYS A 412 29.63 -3.01 -14.58
N PHE A 413 29.25 -2.25 -13.54
CA PHE A 413 30.15 -1.29 -12.90
C PHE A 413 31.32 -2.01 -12.20
N SER A 414 32.46 -1.35 -12.09
CA SER A 414 33.71 -1.89 -11.57
C SER A 414 34.53 -0.82 -10.85
N GLY A 415 35.69 -1.21 -10.31
CA GLY A 415 36.55 -0.33 -9.51
C GLY A 415 36.01 -0.09 -8.10
N GLU A 416 36.61 0.84 -7.38
CA GLU A 416 36.25 1.15 -5.99
C GLU A 416 35.08 2.14 -5.90
N ILE A 417 34.36 2.13 -4.77
CA ILE A 417 33.33 3.13 -4.48
C ILE A 417 34.02 4.41 -3.96
N PRO A 418 33.78 5.59 -4.56
CA PRO A 418 34.32 6.87 -4.10
C PRO A 418 34.16 7.09 -2.59
N SER A 419 35.27 7.36 -1.90
CA SER A 419 35.32 7.38 -0.43
C SER A 419 34.40 8.41 0.23
N GLY A 420 34.03 9.46 -0.50
CA GLY A 420 33.03 10.45 -0.08
C GLY A 420 31.59 9.91 -0.09
N LEU A 421 31.23 9.04 -1.05
CA LEU A 421 29.85 8.56 -1.23
C LEU A 421 29.37 7.75 -0.02
N TRP A 422 30.25 6.93 0.55
CA TRP A 422 30.02 6.23 1.82
C TRP A 422 29.65 7.17 2.98
N LYS A 423 30.14 8.42 2.95
CA LYS A 423 30.05 9.41 4.04
C LYS A 423 29.07 10.55 3.74
N THR A 424 28.38 10.52 2.60
CA THR A 424 27.37 11.48 2.18
C THR A 424 26.26 11.59 3.22
N PHE A 425 26.22 12.70 3.96
CA PHE A 425 25.54 12.83 5.26
C PHE A 425 24.10 12.30 5.32
N ASN A 426 23.29 12.52 4.29
CA ASN A 426 21.88 12.12 4.26
C ASN A 426 21.61 10.73 3.65
N LEU A 427 22.62 10.07 3.08
CA LEU A 427 22.47 8.82 2.32
C LEU A 427 21.95 7.70 3.22
N SER A 428 20.78 7.15 2.86
CA SER A 428 20.05 6.17 3.66
C SER A 428 20.10 4.76 3.10
N SER A 429 20.33 4.61 1.80
CA SER A 429 20.31 3.34 1.08
C SER A 429 21.32 3.33 -0.05
N LEU A 430 22.25 2.37 -0.01
CA LEU A 430 23.26 2.09 -1.02
C LEU A 430 23.05 0.67 -1.57
N MET A 431 22.71 0.55 -2.86
CA MET A 431 22.38 -0.72 -3.51
C MET A 431 23.21 -0.87 -4.79
N LEU A 432 24.16 -1.80 -4.75
CA LEU A 432 25.21 -2.01 -5.76
C LEU A 432 25.37 -3.48 -6.15
N SER A 433 24.54 -4.38 -5.59
CA SER A 433 24.62 -5.83 -5.81
C SER A 433 24.56 -6.23 -7.29
N ASN A 434 25.25 -7.31 -7.67
CA ASN A 434 25.35 -7.81 -9.05
C ASN A 434 26.03 -6.78 -9.96
N ASN A 435 27.32 -6.54 -9.69
CA ASN A 435 28.23 -5.72 -10.46
C ASN A 435 29.63 -6.39 -10.43
N SER A 436 30.72 -5.63 -10.55
CA SER A 436 32.10 -6.09 -10.42
C SER A 436 32.97 -5.10 -9.63
N PHE A 437 32.36 -4.39 -8.67
CA PHE A 437 33.05 -3.46 -7.78
C PHE A 437 34.11 -4.15 -6.92
N THR A 438 35.14 -3.40 -6.54
CA THR A 438 36.32 -3.84 -5.77
C THR A 438 36.58 -2.91 -4.56
N GLY A 439 37.59 -3.25 -3.77
CA GLY A 439 38.03 -2.45 -2.62
C GLY A 439 37.55 -2.99 -1.28
N GLU A 440 37.90 -2.30 -0.21
CA GLU A 440 37.59 -2.68 1.18
C GLU A 440 36.41 -1.86 1.75
N LEU A 441 35.80 -2.36 2.84
CA LEU A 441 34.74 -1.62 3.54
C LEU A 441 35.33 -0.45 4.36
N PRO A 442 34.69 0.73 4.37
CA PRO A 442 35.17 1.86 5.17
C PRO A 442 34.90 1.63 6.66
N SER A 443 35.76 2.19 7.53
CA SER A 443 35.48 2.21 8.97
C SER A 443 34.19 2.96 9.32
N ASP A 444 33.86 4.04 8.60
CA ASP A 444 32.74 4.93 8.91
C ASP A 444 31.91 5.28 7.67
N VAL A 445 30.60 5.36 7.86
CA VAL A 445 29.60 5.72 6.84
C VAL A 445 28.72 6.90 7.29
N ALA A 446 27.84 7.36 6.40
CA ALA A 446 26.81 8.34 6.68
C ALA A 446 25.95 7.93 7.90
N TRP A 447 25.66 8.88 8.80
CA TRP A 447 24.88 8.58 10.02
C TRP A 447 23.48 8.03 9.72
N ASN A 448 22.88 8.40 8.57
CA ASN A 448 21.55 7.98 8.16
C ASN A 448 21.53 6.62 7.44
N MET A 449 22.69 5.98 7.24
CA MET A 449 22.82 4.74 6.48
C MET A 449 22.02 3.61 7.13
N SER A 450 20.98 3.15 6.43
CA SER A 450 20.03 2.13 6.89
C SER A 450 20.07 0.84 6.08
N ARG A 451 20.58 0.89 4.84
CA ARG A 451 20.64 -0.25 3.92
C ARG A 451 21.91 -0.22 3.10
N VAL A 452 22.69 -1.30 3.17
CA VAL A 452 23.84 -1.55 2.30
C VAL A 452 23.65 -2.93 1.65
N GLU A 453 23.46 -2.95 0.33
CA GLU A 453 23.43 -4.17 -0.47
C GLU A 453 24.54 -4.16 -1.52
N ILE A 454 25.55 -5.02 -1.34
CA ILE A 454 26.75 -5.13 -2.19
C ILE A 454 27.01 -6.58 -2.64
N SER A 455 26.05 -7.50 -2.46
CA SER A 455 26.20 -8.92 -2.81
C SER A 455 26.52 -9.16 -4.29
N ASN A 456 27.23 -10.23 -4.63
CA ASN A 456 27.66 -10.56 -5.99
C ASN A 456 28.53 -9.44 -6.59
N ASN A 457 29.71 -9.24 -6.00
CA ASN A 457 30.75 -8.27 -6.39
C ASN A 457 32.14 -8.85 -6.07
N ASN A 458 33.21 -8.05 -6.17
CA ASN A 458 34.60 -8.41 -5.86
C ASN A 458 35.18 -7.58 -4.69
N PHE A 459 34.35 -7.16 -3.72
CA PHE A 459 34.86 -6.49 -2.52
C PHE A 459 35.70 -7.44 -1.67
N SER A 460 36.72 -6.92 -1.01
CA SER A 460 37.74 -7.71 -0.32
C SER A 460 38.18 -7.09 1.01
N GLY A 461 39.20 -7.68 1.64
CA GLY A 461 39.68 -7.29 2.97
C GLY A 461 38.87 -7.93 4.10
N GLU A 462 38.94 -7.34 5.29
CA GLU A 462 38.16 -7.74 6.46
C GLU A 462 36.96 -6.79 6.67
N ILE A 463 35.94 -7.21 7.44
CA ILE A 463 34.96 -6.24 7.95
C ILE A 463 35.67 -5.42 9.05
N PRO A 464 35.78 -4.08 8.94
CA PRO A 464 36.50 -3.28 9.91
C PRO A 464 35.74 -3.18 11.24
N ALA A 465 36.45 -3.17 12.38
CA ALA A 465 35.85 -2.91 13.71
C ALA A 465 35.08 -1.57 13.79
N GLY A 466 35.38 -0.63 12.87
CA GLY A 466 34.61 0.60 12.67
C GLY A 466 33.14 0.39 12.31
N ILE A 467 32.74 -0.81 11.84
CA ILE A 467 31.34 -1.20 11.57
C ILE A 467 30.38 -0.84 12.71
N SER A 468 30.86 -0.79 13.96
CA SER A 468 30.12 -0.31 15.13
C SER A 468 29.60 1.14 15.05
N SER A 469 30.17 1.99 14.19
CA SER A 469 29.66 3.36 13.95
C SER A 469 28.43 3.41 13.04
N TRP A 470 28.13 2.31 12.31
CA TRP A 470 27.02 2.19 11.36
C TRP A 470 25.66 1.98 12.06
N SER A 471 25.45 2.60 13.22
CA SER A 471 24.39 2.33 14.21
C SER A 471 22.93 2.41 13.73
N ASN A 472 22.66 2.98 12.54
CA ASN A 472 21.32 3.03 11.94
C ASN A 472 21.06 1.93 10.90
N LEU A 473 22.03 1.04 10.66
CA LEU A 473 21.94 -0.03 9.68
C LEU A 473 20.87 -1.07 10.06
N VAL A 474 19.94 -1.32 9.14
CA VAL A 474 18.82 -2.26 9.26
C VAL A 474 19.00 -3.46 8.33
N VAL A 475 19.65 -3.28 7.18
CA VAL A 475 19.93 -4.34 6.21
C VAL A 475 21.39 -4.24 5.76
N PHE A 476 22.14 -5.32 5.95
CA PHE A 476 23.47 -5.51 5.36
C PHE A 476 23.51 -6.81 4.56
N LYS A 477 23.86 -6.72 3.28
CA LYS A 477 24.06 -7.87 2.40
C LYS A 477 25.39 -7.74 1.66
N ALA A 478 26.28 -8.70 1.90
CA ALA A 478 27.61 -8.79 1.33
C ALA A 478 27.91 -10.18 0.73
N SER A 479 26.90 -11.03 0.57
CA SER A 479 27.01 -12.38 0.01
C SER A 479 27.77 -12.44 -1.32
N ASN A 480 28.53 -13.50 -1.58
CA ASN A 480 29.31 -13.70 -2.81
C ASN A 480 30.23 -12.49 -3.12
N ASN A 481 31.26 -12.36 -2.30
CA ASN A 481 32.35 -11.40 -2.43
C ASN A 481 33.68 -12.11 -2.09
N LEU A 482 34.77 -11.35 -1.92
CA LEU A 482 36.10 -11.83 -1.57
C LEU A 482 36.49 -11.37 -0.14
N PHE A 483 35.51 -11.19 0.74
CA PHE A 483 35.77 -10.80 2.13
C PHE A 483 36.38 -11.96 2.92
N SER A 484 37.27 -11.63 3.84
CA SER A 484 38.11 -12.59 4.57
C SER A 484 38.36 -12.13 6.00
N GLY A 485 39.32 -12.76 6.70
CA GLY A 485 39.64 -12.43 8.09
C GLY A 485 38.60 -12.99 9.06
N GLN A 486 38.33 -12.27 10.13
CA GLN A 486 37.32 -12.63 11.14
C GLN A 486 36.11 -11.69 11.07
N ILE A 487 34.92 -12.19 11.42
CA ILE A 487 33.75 -11.34 11.66
C ILE A 487 33.99 -10.58 12.98
N PRO A 488 34.17 -9.24 12.97
CA PRO A 488 34.53 -8.51 14.18
C PRO A 488 33.35 -8.48 15.14
N LYS A 489 33.60 -8.71 16.44
CA LYS A 489 32.56 -8.65 17.48
C LYS A 489 31.81 -7.30 17.49
N GLU A 490 32.46 -6.22 17.04
CA GLU A 490 31.90 -4.88 16.92
C GLU A 490 30.63 -4.81 16.04
N ILE A 491 30.39 -5.82 15.19
CA ILE A 491 29.14 -5.97 14.41
C ILE A 491 27.90 -6.24 15.28
N THR A 492 28.06 -6.76 16.51
CA THR A 492 26.91 -7.02 17.41
C THR A 492 26.36 -5.74 18.02
N ASN A 493 27.09 -4.62 17.94
CA ASN A 493 26.60 -3.29 18.32
C ASN A 493 25.49 -2.75 17.38
N LEU A 494 25.25 -3.41 16.24
CA LEU A 494 24.21 -3.05 15.28
C LEU A 494 22.83 -3.55 15.73
N THR A 495 22.32 -3.02 16.85
CA THR A 495 21.06 -3.48 17.47
C THR A 495 19.83 -3.38 16.56
N ARG A 496 19.86 -2.47 15.58
CA ARG A 496 18.79 -2.22 14.60
C ARG A 496 18.79 -3.16 13.39
N LEU A 497 19.78 -4.04 13.28
CA LEU A 497 19.99 -4.93 12.13
C LEU A 497 18.90 -6.01 12.08
N ILE A 498 18.15 -6.07 10.98
CA ILE A 498 17.09 -7.05 10.71
C ILE A 498 17.56 -8.14 9.75
N THR A 499 18.50 -7.82 8.85
CA THR A 499 19.03 -8.77 7.87
C THR A 499 20.54 -8.65 7.77
N LEU A 500 21.25 -9.76 7.98
CA LEU A 500 22.69 -9.90 7.79
C LEU A 500 22.98 -11.11 6.88
N LEU A 501 23.47 -10.85 5.67
CA LEU A 501 23.88 -11.89 4.72
C LEU A 501 25.38 -11.71 4.38
N LEU A 502 26.21 -12.70 4.75
CA LEU A 502 27.66 -12.75 4.54
C LEU A 502 28.10 -14.04 3.82
N ASP A 503 27.14 -14.80 3.30
CA ASP A 503 27.31 -16.11 2.68
C ASP A 503 28.16 -16.10 1.40
N GLY A 504 28.95 -17.15 1.14
CA GLY A 504 29.85 -17.20 -0.02
C GLY A 504 30.99 -16.18 0.07
N ASN A 505 31.80 -16.28 1.12
CA ASN A 505 32.99 -15.46 1.34
C ASN A 505 34.10 -16.34 1.98
N ASP A 506 35.27 -15.78 2.25
CA ASP A 506 36.41 -16.43 2.91
C ASP A 506 36.49 -16.11 4.42
N PHE A 507 35.36 -15.79 5.09
CA PHE A 507 35.36 -15.46 6.53
C PHE A 507 35.78 -16.66 7.37
N SER A 508 36.55 -16.40 8.43
CA SER A 508 37.19 -17.39 9.29
C SER A 508 37.12 -17.02 10.78
N GLY A 509 37.67 -17.86 11.66
CA GLY A 509 37.61 -17.67 13.12
C GLY A 509 36.31 -18.21 13.70
N GLU A 510 35.76 -17.56 14.73
CA GLU A 510 34.52 -17.98 15.40
C GLU A 510 33.43 -16.91 15.22
N LEU A 511 32.16 -17.29 15.39
CA LEU A 511 31.07 -16.31 15.48
C LEU A 511 31.14 -15.54 16.82
N PRO A 512 30.93 -14.21 16.85
CA PRO A 512 30.97 -13.43 18.08
C PRO A 512 30.06 -13.98 19.19
N SER A 513 30.52 -13.95 20.44
CA SER A 513 29.76 -14.48 21.58
C SER A 513 28.62 -13.53 22.01
N GLU A 514 28.84 -12.23 21.78
CA GLU A 514 28.00 -11.10 22.15
C GLU A 514 26.79 -10.89 21.20
N ILE A 515 26.45 -11.91 20.39
CA ILE A 515 25.38 -11.90 19.39
C ILE A 515 24.01 -11.50 19.95
N ILE A 516 23.75 -11.71 21.24
CA ILE A 516 22.48 -11.37 21.91
C ILE A 516 22.07 -9.88 21.79
N SER A 517 23.02 -8.98 21.49
CA SER A 517 22.76 -7.55 21.23
C SER A 517 22.00 -7.27 19.92
N TRP A 518 21.84 -8.26 19.04
CA TRP A 518 21.05 -8.15 17.80
C TRP A 518 19.53 -8.27 18.08
N GLU A 519 18.98 -7.33 18.84
CA GLU A 519 17.59 -7.33 19.34
C GLU A 519 16.51 -7.45 18.24
N SER A 520 16.78 -7.00 17.01
CA SER A 520 15.83 -7.03 15.88
C SER A 520 16.20 -8.02 14.76
N LEU A 521 17.24 -8.85 14.91
CA LEU A 521 17.76 -9.65 13.80
C LEU A 521 16.85 -10.83 13.45
N ASN A 522 16.31 -10.76 12.23
CA ASN A 522 15.34 -11.71 11.71
C ASN A 522 15.96 -12.77 10.79
N THR A 523 16.97 -12.39 10.02
CA THR A 523 17.62 -13.27 9.03
C THR A 523 19.14 -13.14 9.15
N LEU A 524 19.79 -14.26 9.46
CA LEU A 524 21.24 -14.43 9.50
C LEU A 524 21.66 -15.52 8.51
N ASN A 525 22.49 -15.16 7.53
CA ASN A 525 23.16 -16.13 6.67
C ASN A 525 24.68 -15.88 6.66
N VAL A 526 25.45 -16.92 6.98
CA VAL A 526 26.92 -16.95 6.90
C VAL A 526 27.41 -18.26 6.25
N SER A 527 26.57 -18.92 5.47
CA SER A 527 26.89 -20.21 4.85
C SER A 527 27.98 -20.11 3.78
N ASN A 528 28.58 -21.25 3.40
CA ASN A 528 29.67 -21.32 2.42
C ASN A 528 30.81 -20.34 2.76
N ASN A 529 31.46 -20.61 3.90
CA ASN A 529 32.55 -19.83 4.49
C ASN A 529 33.53 -20.77 5.23
N ASN A 530 34.56 -20.21 5.86
CA ASN A 530 35.61 -20.93 6.62
C ASN A 530 35.46 -20.71 8.15
N LEU A 531 34.24 -20.46 8.63
CA LEU A 531 33.97 -20.21 10.05
C LEU A 531 34.07 -21.51 10.87
N SER A 532 34.49 -21.38 12.12
CA SER A 532 34.89 -22.48 13.00
C SER A 532 34.48 -22.23 14.46
N GLY A 533 35.00 -23.04 15.39
CA GLY A 533 34.63 -22.98 16.81
C GLY A 533 33.27 -23.62 17.08
N GLN A 534 32.58 -23.16 18.12
CA GLN A 534 31.23 -23.63 18.48
C GLN A 534 30.16 -22.62 18.08
N ILE A 535 28.95 -23.10 17.76
CA ILE A 535 27.80 -22.22 17.51
C ILE A 535 27.43 -21.49 18.82
N PRO A 536 27.45 -20.14 18.88
CA PRO A 536 27.17 -19.42 20.13
C PRO A 536 25.76 -19.68 20.66
N ALA A 537 25.65 -20.16 21.90
CA ALA A 537 24.36 -20.45 22.55
C ALA A 537 23.43 -19.23 22.64
N ALA A 538 23.99 -18.01 22.58
CA ALA A 538 23.28 -16.74 22.50
C ALA A 538 22.31 -16.65 21.28
N ILE A 539 22.62 -17.31 20.16
CA ILE A 539 21.74 -17.36 18.98
C ILE A 539 20.34 -17.88 19.36
N GLY A 540 20.29 -18.89 20.23
CA GLY A 540 19.05 -19.47 20.77
C GLY A 540 18.24 -18.55 21.71
N SER A 541 18.65 -17.30 21.88
CA SER A 541 17.98 -16.27 22.70
C SER A 541 17.57 -15.03 21.89
N LEU A 542 17.83 -15.00 20.57
CA LEU A 542 17.41 -13.90 19.70
C LEU A 542 15.87 -13.92 19.51
N PRO A 543 15.15 -12.80 19.75
CA PRO A 543 13.69 -12.83 19.85
C PRO A 543 12.99 -12.99 18.49
N ASP A 544 13.52 -12.33 17.46
CA ASP A 544 12.90 -12.17 16.14
C ASP A 544 13.55 -13.03 15.04
N LEU A 545 14.52 -13.88 15.39
CA LEU A 545 15.28 -14.70 14.43
C LEU A 545 14.40 -15.81 13.85
N ILE A 546 14.24 -15.78 12.52
CA ILE A 546 13.31 -16.62 11.74
C ILE A 546 14.03 -17.36 10.60
N ASN A 547 15.14 -16.83 10.07
CA ASN A 547 16.00 -17.55 9.13
C ASN A 547 17.44 -17.61 9.65
N LEU A 548 17.98 -18.83 9.76
CA LEU A 548 19.35 -19.09 10.23
C LEU A 548 20.02 -20.11 9.31
N ASP A 549 21.02 -19.66 8.55
CA ASP A 549 21.86 -20.54 7.74
C ASP A 549 23.34 -20.37 8.10
N LEU A 550 23.93 -21.48 8.57
CA LEU A 550 25.33 -21.66 8.97
C LEU A 550 25.99 -22.80 8.19
N SER A 551 25.40 -23.28 7.09
CA SER A 551 25.90 -24.48 6.38
C SER A 551 27.22 -24.27 5.67
N GLU A 552 27.87 -25.36 5.24
CA GLU A 552 29.10 -25.31 4.44
C GLU A 552 30.18 -24.46 5.13
N ASN A 553 30.53 -24.88 6.34
CA ASN A 553 31.47 -24.23 7.25
C ASN A 553 32.22 -25.31 8.07
N HIS A 554 32.93 -24.91 9.12
CA HIS A 554 33.71 -25.79 10.01
C HIS A 554 33.27 -25.67 11.48
N PHE A 555 31.99 -25.39 11.74
CA PHE A 555 31.44 -25.39 13.11
C PHE A 555 31.51 -26.78 13.76
N THR A 556 31.84 -26.80 15.04
CA THR A 556 32.12 -27.99 15.86
C THR A 556 31.30 -28.01 17.15
N GLY A 557 31.31 -29.13 17.87
CA GLY A 557 30.60 -29.29 19.15
C GLY A 557 29.14 -29.67 18.99
N GLU A 558 28.32 -29.41 20.01
CA GLU A 558 26.89 -29.71 20.03
C GLU A 558 26.05 -28.54 19.52
N ILE A 559 24.89 -28.83 18.90
CA ILE A 559 23.91 -27.81 18.50
C ILE A 559 23.26 -27.23 19.77
N PRO A 560 23.37 -25.91 20.05
CA PRO A 560 22.82 -25.33 21.28
C PRO A 560 21.30 -25.55 21.40
N TYR A 561 20.85 -26.13 22.50
CA TYR A 561 19.44 -26.46 22.75
C TYR A 561 18.48 -25.26 22.59
N GLY A 562 18.97 -24.04 22.82
CA GLY A 562 18.21 -22.80 22.64
C GLY A 562 17.75 -22.56 21.21
N ILE A 563 18.47 -23.05 20.19
CA ILE A 563 18.05 -22.95 18.77
C ILE A 563 16.73 -23.70 18.57
N GLY A 564 16.49 -24.78 19.33
CA GLY A 564 15.21 -25.49 19.37
C GLY A 564 14.03 -24.70 19.96
N ASN A 565 14.28 -23.55 20.59
CA ASN A 565 13.22 -22.66 21.11
C ASN A 565 12.87 -21.52 20.15
N LEU A 566 13.69 -21.29 19.11
CA LEU A 566 13.45 -20.28 18.08
C LEU A 566 12.30 -20.68 17.15
N LYS A 567 11.67 -19.70 16.51
CA LYS A 567 10.53 -19.92 15.58
C LYS A 567 11.00 -19.87 14.12
N LEU A 568 12.07 -20.58 13.82
CA LEU A 568 12.68 -20.58 12.48
C LEU A 568 11.69 -21.09 11.43
N THR A 569 11.60 -20.38 10.30
CA THR A 569 11.07 -20.90 9.03
C THR A 569 12.16 -21.58 8.22
N SER A 570 13.39 -21.08 8.30
CA SER A 570 14.56 -21.70 7.68
C SER A 570 15.65 -21.94 8.73
N LEU A 571 16.12 -23.19 8.79
CA LEU A 571 17.31 -23.61 9.52
C LEU A 571 18.18 -24.42 8.55
N ASN A 572 19.47 -24.13 8.48
CA ASN A 572 20.42 -24.97 7.76
C ASN A 572 21.79 -24.95 8.47
N LEU A 573 22.24 -26.12 8.90
CA LEU A 573 23.52 -26.38 9.58
C LEU A 573 24.31 -27.48 8.86
N SER A 574 23.93 -27.81 7.62
CA SER A 574 24.51 -28.93 6.87
C SER A 574 25.98 -28.69 6.51
N SER A 575 26.72 -29.74 6.16
CA SER A 575 28.12 -29.65 5.73
C SER A 575 29.01 -28.90 6.74
N ASN A 576 28.99 -29.36 8.00
CA ASN A 576 29.79 -28.86 9.12
C ASN A 576 30.43 -30.04 9.88
N GLN A 577 31.09 -29.77 11.01
CA GLN A 577 31.73 -30.75 11.89
C GLN A 577 30.97 -30.88 13.23
N LEU A 578 29.64 -30.75 13.21
CA LEU A 578 28.78 -30.83 14.38
C LEU A 578 28.64 -32.28 14.87
N SER A 579 28.40 -32.41 16.18
CA SER A 579 28.51 -33.67 16.91
C SER A 579 27.45 -33.80 18.01
N GLY A 580 27.19 -35.02 18.46
CA GLY A 580 26.25 -35.30 19.55
C GLY A 580 24.79 -35.37 19.10
N LYS A 581 23.86 -35.22 20.04
CA LYS A 581 22.43 -35.37 19.77
C LYS A 581 21.78 -34.05 19.33
N ILE A 582 20.95 -34.11 18.29
CA ILE A 582 20.09 -33.00 17.86
C ILE A 582 19.02 -32.66 18.93
N PRO A 583 18.79 -31.37 19.27
CA PRO A 583 17.71 -30.95 20.16
C PRO A 583 16.33 -31.46 19.72
N TYR A 584 15.54 -32.00 20.64
CA TYR A 584 14.28 -32.71 20.32
C TYR A 584 13.18 -31.84 19.67
N GLN A 585 13.30 -30.51 19.77
CA GLN A 585 12.44 -29.56 19.08
C GLN A 585 12.78 -29.46 17.58
N LEU A 586 14.02 -29.80 17.22
CA LEU A 586 14.55 -29.81 15.86
C LEU A 586 14.44 -31.19 15.19
N GLU A 587 14.22 -32.27 15.96
CA GLU A 587 13.86 -33.62 15.47
C GLU A 587 12.50 -33.61 14.71
N ASN A 588 12.46 -33.05 13.49
CA ASN A 588 11.28 -33.06 12.62
C ASN A 588 11.65 -32.97 11.12
N PRO A 589 10.81 -33.51 10.20
CA PRO A 589 11.17 -33.61 8.77
C PRO A 589 11.41 -32.29 8.04
N ALA A 590 10.86 -31.15 8.51
CA ALA A 590 11.10 -29.85 7.87
C ALA A 590 12.56 -29.39 7.96
N TYR A 591 13.34 -29.96 8.89
CA TYR A 591 14.78 -29.72 9.05
C TYR A 591 15.63 -30.95 8.69
N GLU A 592 15.08 -31.95 7.98
CA GLU A 592 15.82 -33.19 7.67
C GLU A 592 17.10 -32.90 6.86
N ASN A 593 17.01 -32.01 5.87
CA ASN A 593 18.15 -31.58 5.07
C ASN A 593 19.15 -30.70 5.85
N SER A 594 18.67 -30.02 6.91
CA SER A 594 19.43 -29.02 7.69
C SER A 594 20.61 -29.60 8.47
N PHE A 595 20.74 -30.92 8.58
CA PHE A 595 21.77 -31.60 9.36
C PHE A 595 22.69 -32.50 8.52
N LEU A 596 22.44 -32.60 7.20
CA LEU A 596 23.21 -33.45 6.30
C LEU A 596 24.72 -33.17 6.34
N ASN A 597 25.52 -34.16 5.97
CA ASN A 597 27.00 -34.11 5.93
C ASN A 597 27.72 -33.82 7.26
N ASN A 598 27.01 -33.76 8.40
CA ASN A 598 27.64 -33.80 9.73
C ASN A 598 27.74 -35.26 10.21
N VAL A 599 28.95 -35.81 10.31
CA VAL A 599 29.17 -37.26 10.52
C VAL A 599 28.81 -37.73 11.94
N ASP A 600 29.06 -36.88 12.95
CA ASP A 600 28.92 -37.25 14.36
C ASP A 600 27.59 -36.77 15.00
N LEU A 601 26.63 -36.27 14.21
CA LEU A 601 25.27 -35.98 14.67
C LEU A 601 24.41 -37.26 14.73
N CYS A 602 23.56 -37.35 15.75
CA CYS A 602 22.60 -38.44 15.92
C CYS A 602 21.18 -37.97 16.30
N SER A 603 20.19 -38.80 15.99
CA SER A 603 18.76 -38.60 16.28
C SER A 603 18.19 -39.82 17.03
N ASP A 604 17.14 -39.64 17.83
CA ASP A 604 16.33 -40.78 18.32
C ASP A 604 15.00 -40.93 17.57
N ASP A 605 14.57 -39.96 16.75
CA ASP A 605 13.43 -40.13 15.84
C ASP A 605 13.90 -40.80 14.52
N PRO A 606 13.40 -42.00 14.16
CA PRO A 606 13.78 -42.71 12.95
C PRO A 606 13.21 -42.11 11.65
N LYS A 607 12.48 -40.99 11.72
CA LYS A 607 12.06 -40.19 10.54
C LYS A 607 13.11 -39.19 10.08
N VAL A 608 14.15 -38.92 10.86
CA VAL A 608 15.28 -38.09 10.45
C VAL A 608 16.37 -39.04 9.94
N ASN A 609 16.88 -38.84 8.72
CA ASN A 609 17.88 -39.70 8.08
C ASN A 609 19.29 -39.54 8.67
N LEU A 610 19.45 -39.90 9.96
CA LEU A 610 20.68 -39.83 10.74
C LEU A 610 20.94 -41.12 11.54
N PRO A 611 22.19 -41.36 11.99
CA PRO A 611 22.49 -42.45 12.91
C PRO A 611 21.65 -42.38 14.20
N SER A 612 21.18 -43.53 14.69
CA SER A 612 20.56 -43.58 16.02
C SER A 612 21.62 -43.45 17.11
N CYS A 613 21.40 -42.52 18.05
CA CYS A 613 22.29 -42.32 19.21
C CYS A 613 22.51 -43.63 20.02
N THR A 614 21.57 -44.57 19.96
CA THR A 614 21.66 -45.88 20.66
C THR A 614 22.61 -46.90 20.03
N SER A 615 23.06 -46.68 18.78
CA SER A 615 23.88 -47.64 18.03
C SER A 615 25.39 -47.50 18.23
N MET A 616 25.87 -46.36 18.78
CA MET A 616 27.29 -46.11 19.02
C MET A 616 27.88 -46.84 20.24
N VAL A 617 27.07 -47.59 21.00
CA VAL A 617 27.55 -48.39 22.14
C VAL A 617 27.08 -49.84 22.02
N ASN A 618 27.93 -50.72 21.47
CA ASN A 618 28.14 -52.11 21.91
C ASN A 618 29.16 -52.87 21.03
N GLU A 619 30.18 -53.48 21.65
CA GLU A 619 31.01 -54.49 20.97
C GLU A 619 30.27 -55.85 20.80
N PRO A 620 30.56 -56.62 19.74
CA PRO A 620 29.88 -57.89 19.49
C PRO A 620 30.43 -59.05 20.34
N LYS A 621 29.54 -59.83 20.97
CA LYS A 621 29.86 -61.16 21.52
C LYS A 621 29.04 -62.27 20.85
N ARG A 622 29.69 -63.41 20.63
CA ARG A 622 29.27 -64.47 19.70
C ARG A 622 28.20 -65.41 20.27
N PHE A 623 27.43 -66.00 19.36
CA PHE A 623 26.50 -67.11 19.61
C PHE A 623 27.17 -68.34 20.25
N SER A 624 26.35 -69.13 20.95
CA SER A 624 26.58 -70.56 21.22
C SER A 624 25.25 -71.31 21.10
N SER A 625 25.30 -72.62 20.83
CA SER A 625 24.13 -73.40 20.35
C SER A 625 23.80 -74.62 21.22
N LYS A 626 22.72 -75.34 20.83
CA LYS A 626 21.92 -76.38 21.52
C LYS A 626 20.67 -75.77 22.19
N HIS A 627 19.48 -76.31 22.01
CA HIS A 627 19.13 -77.72 21.72
C HIS A 627 18.09 -77.86 20.60
N VAL A 628 18.38 -78.69 19.59
CA VAL A 628 17.41 -79.08 18.55
C VAL A 628 17.22 -80.59 18.60
N ALA A 629 16.28 -81.05 19.45
CA ALA A 629 16.00 -82.49 19.64
C ALA A 629 14.59 -82.83 20.17
N MET A 630 13.65 -81.88 20.25
CA MET A 630 12.30 -82.10 20.83
C MET A 630 11.12 -81.56 19.99
N ILE A 631 11.37 -80.93 18.85
CA ILE A 631 10.35 -80.22 18.06
C ILE A 631 9.86 -81.08 16.88
N VAL A 632 9.12 -82.15 17.20
CA VAL A 632 8.31 -82.88 16.20
C VAL A 632 6.88 -83.15 16.70
N PRO A 633 6.65 -83.71 17.91
CA PRO A 633 5.27 -84.00 18.35
C PRO A 633 4.46 -82.73 18.66
N LEU A 634 5.13 -81.71 19.20
CA LEU A 634 4.50 -80.44 19.59
C LEU A 634 3.94 -79.67 18.38
N ALA A 635 4.60 -79.78 17.22
CA ALA A 635 4.29 -79.01 16.02
C ALA A 635 2.92 -79.34 15.41
N ILE A 636 2.43 -80.58 15.58
CA ILE A 636 1.14 -81.02 15.03
C ILE A 636 -0.02 -80.48 15.88
N LEU A 637 0.09 -80.55 17.21
CA LEU A 637 -0.91 -79.98 18.11
C LEU A 637 -0.93 -78.44 18.02
N VAL A 638 0.25 -77.82 17.96
CA VAL A 638 0.39 -76.37 17.74
C VAL A 638 -0.16 -75.97 16.36
N SER A 639 0.07 -76.73 15.29
CA SER A 639 -0.55 -76.46 13.97
C SER A 639 -2.07 -76.51 14.01
N LEU A 640 -2.68 -77.42 14.77
CA LEU A 640 -4.15 -77.50 14.88
C LEU A 640 -4.74 -76.34 15.68
N VAL A 641 -4.09 -75.95 16.78
CA VAL A 641 -4.44 -74.74 17.54
C VAL A 641 -4.20 -73.48 16.72
N ILE A 642 -3.11 -73.42 15.94
CA ILE A 642 -2.84 -72.34 14.99
C ILE A 642 -3.88 -72.32 13.87
N VAL A 643 -4.37 -73.45 13.34
CA VAL A 643 -5.42 -73.42 12.31
C VAL A 643 -6.74 -72.92 12.87
N VAL A 644 -7.13 -73.27 14.11
CA VAL A 644 -8.32 -72.70 14.74
C VAL A 644 -8.12 -71.23 15.10
N LEU A 645 -6.96 -70.84 15.64
CA LEU A 645 -6.62 -69.44 15.87
C LEU A 645 -6.55 -68.65 14.56
N VAL A 646 -6.03 -69.23 13.48
CA VAL A 646 -6.00 -68.61 12.15
C VAL A 646 -7.38 -68.57 11.54
N LEU A 647 -8.30 -69.49 11.81
CA LEU A 647 -9.70 -69.34 11.37
C LEU A 647 -10.46 -68.30 12.21
N CYS A 648 -10.16 -68.17 13.50
CA CYS A 648 -10.68 -67.07 14.33
C CYS A 648 -10.09 -65.72 13.91
N ILE A 649 -8.77 -65.64 13.72
CA ILE A 649 -8.04 -64.47 13.23
C ILE A 649 -8.43 -64.16 11.80
N VAL A 650 -8.69 -65.13 10.91
CA VAL A 650 -9.19 -64.90 9.55
C VAL A 650 -10.64 -64.44 9.59
N ARG A 651 -11.49 -64.92 10.51
CA ARG A 651 -12.85 -64.39 10.65
C ARG A 651 -12.86 -62.97 11.23
N ASP A 652 -11.97 -62.68 12.18
CA ASP A 652 -11.79 -61.33 12.73
C ASP A 652 -11.06 -60.40 11.75
N TYR A 653 -10.14 -60.93 10.94
CA TYR A 653 -9.45 -60.24 9.83
C TYR A 653 -10.39 -60.01 8.65
N TYR A 654 -11.34 -60.88 8.32
CA TYR A 654 -12.38 -60.56 7.33
C TYR A 654 -13.38 -59.53 7.87
N LYS A 655 -13.65 -59.50 9.19
CA LYS A 655 -14.37 -58.39 9.83
C LYS A 655 -13.57 -57.08 9.76
N ARG A 656 -12.28 -57.10 10.12
CA ARG A 656 -11.38 -55.93 10.13
C ARG A 656 -10.93 -55.50 8.75
N LYS A 657 -10.86 -56.37 7.74
CA LYS A 657 -10.45 -56.06 6.36
C LYS A 657 -11.53 -55.28 5.61
N LYS A 658 -12.80 -55.44 6.00
CA LYS A 658 -13.89 -54.53 5.59
C LYS A 658 -13.77 -53.12 6.22
N ILE A 659 -12.79 -52.89 7.08
CA ILE A 659 -12.37 -51.57 7.59
C ILE A 659 -10.99 -51.20 7.03
N GLY A 660 -10.02 -52.13 7.03
CA GLY A 660 -8.65 -51.91 6.55
C GLY A 660 -8.54 -51.57 5.05
N GLN A 661 -9.41 -52.10 4.20
CA GLN A 661 -9.50 -51.67 2.78
C GLN A 661 -10.03 -50.23 2.61
N TYR A 662 -10.38 -49.54 3.70
CA TYR A 662 -10.75 -48.12 3.74
C TYR A 662 -9.65 -47.25 4.40
N LEU A 663 -8.50 -47.83 4.80
CA LEU A 663 -7.36 -47.11 5.39
C LEU A 663 -6.10 -47.10 4.52
N GLU A 664 -5.88 -48.09 3.64
CA GLU A 664 -4.75 -48.05 2.70
C GLU A 664 -4.84 -46.89 1.67
N THR A 665 -5.99 -46.20 1.61
CA THR A 665 -6.27 -45.07 0.71
C THR A 665 -6.03 -43.69 1.35
N TRP A 666 -5.76 -43.60 2.65
CA TRP A 666 -5.55 -42.31 3.33
C TRP A 666 -4.08 -42.10 3.71
N LYS A 667 -3.61 -40.87 3.51
CA LYS A 667 -2.25 -40.41 3.81
C LYS A 667 -2.32 -39.26 4.80
N LEU A 668 -1.89 -39.51 6.04
CA LEU A 668 -1.60 -38.47 7.02
C LEU A 668 -0.22 -37.84 6.74
N THR A 669 -0.18 -36.52 6.57
CA THR A 669 1.06 -35.74 6.44
C THR A 669 1.14 -34.77 7.62
N SER A 670 2.11 -34.99 8.52
CA SER A 670 2.28 -34.22 9.76
C SER A 670 3.31 -33.11 9.60
N PHE A 671 2.91 -31.85 9.80
CA PHE A 671 3.82 -30.70 9.79
C PHE A 671 4.46 -30.46 11.17
N GLN A 672 3.98 -31.19 12.19
CA GLN A 672 4.34 -31.06 13.60
C GLN A 672 4.28 -32.41 14.33
N ARG A 673 4.87 -32.48 15.53
CA ARG A 673 4.82 -33.66 16.40
C ARG A 673 3.41 -33.85 16.96
N LEU A 674 2.72 -34.90 16.51
CA LEU A 674 1.37 -35.25 16.96
C LEU A 674 1.43 -36.20 18.17
N ASN A 675 0.50 -36.04 19.11
CA ASN A 675 0.21 -36.99 20.19
C ASN A 675 -0.91 -37.98 19.82
N PHE A 676 -1.37 -37.99 18.56
CA PHE A 676 -2.54 -38.75 18.10
C PHE A 676 -2.35 -39.46 16.77
N SER A 677 -3.26 -40.40 16.48
CA SER A 677 -3.34 -41.12 15.21
C SER A 677 -4.49 -40.63 14.34
N GLU A 678 -4.43 -40.93 13.04
CA GLU A 678 -5.51 -40.72 12.08
C GLU A 678 -6.86 -41.28 12.57
N MET A 679 -6.86 -42.42 13.25
CA MET A 679 -8.07 -43.03 13.81
C MET A 679 -8.73 -42.17 14.89
N ASN A 680 -7.98 -41.38 15.67
CA ASN A 680 -8.54 -40.43 16.64
C ASN A 680 -9.37 -39.35 15.92
N ILE A 681 -8.95 -38.95 14.72
CA ILE A 681 -9.63 -37.96 13.89
C ILE A 681 -10.83 -38.58 13.18
N LEU A 682 -10.60 -39.60 12.34
CA LEU A 682 -11.63 -40.17 11.47
C LEU A 682 -12.82 -40.78 12.22
N SER A 683 -12.62 -41.31 13.43
CA SER A 683 -13.72 -41.87 14.24
C SER A 683 -14.59 -40.83 14.95
N ASN A 684 -14.18 -39.55 14.96
CA ASN A 684 -14.88 -38.44 15.62
C ASN A 684 -15.48 -37.40 14.65
N LEU A 685 -15.44 -37.65 13.34
CA LEU A 685 -16.11 -36.83 12.32
C LEU A 685 -17.62 -37.13 12.26
N VAL A 686 -18.31 -36.86 13.37
CA VAL A 686 -19.76 -37.04 13.56
C VAL A 686 -20.46 -35.69 13.73
N ASP A 687 -21.76 -35.63 13.43
CA ASP A 687 -22.53 -34.38 13.43
C ASP A 687 -22.59 -33.71 14.82
N ASP A 688 -22.58 -34.49 15.91
CA ASP A 688 -22.50 -33.98 17.30
C ASP A 688 -21.22 -33.15 17.57
N ASN A 689 -20.16 -33.36 16.79
CA ASN A 689 -18.89 -32.63 16.88
C ASN A 689 -18.79 -31.47 15.87
N LEU A 690 -19.81 -31.21 15.05
CA LEU A 690 -19.78 -30.14 14.04
C LEU A 690 -19.89 -28.75 14.69
N ILE A 691 -18.92 -27.86 14.41
CA ILE A 691 -18.85 -26.51 14.98
C ILE A 691 -18.93 -25.38 13.93
N GLY A 692 -18.85 -25.71 12.65
CA GLY A 692 -18.93 -24.74 11.56
C GLY A 692 -19.22 -25.36 10.20
N VAL A 693 -19.91 -24.60 9.36
CA VAL A 693 -20.21 -24.93 7.96
C VAL A 693 -19.88 -23.69 7.15
N GLY A 694 -19.05 -23.82 6.11
CA GLY A 694 -18.58 -22.70 5.28
C GLY A 694 -18.38 -23.09 3.82
N GLY A 695 -18.05 -22.11 2.98
CA GLY A 695 -17.96 -22.30 1.53
C GLY A 695 -16.90 -23.32 1.07
N SER A 696 -15.86 -23.55 1.88
CA SER A 696 -14.80 -24.54 1.62
C SER A 696 -15.08 -25.92 2.26
N GLY A 697 -16.07 -26.04 3.17
CA GLY A 697 -16.49 -27.32 3.75
C GLY A 697 -16.98 -27.27 5.21
N LEU A 698 -16.79 -28.38 5.92
CA LEU A 698 -17.32 -28.64 7.27
C LEU A 698 -16.20 -28.61 8.33
N VAL A 699 -16.43 -27.98 9.48
CA VAL A 699 -15.44 -27.89 10.57
C VAL A 699 -15.94 -28.60 11.82
N TYR A 700 -15.18 -29.58 12.29
CA TYR A 700 -15.48 -30.40 13.46
C TYR A 700 -14.54 -30.10 14.63
N ARG A 701 -15.03 -30.20 15.86
CA ARG A 701 -14.25 -30.14 17.11
C ARG A 701 -14.01 -31.57 17.60
N VAL A 702 -12.80 -32.09 17.38
CA VAL A 702 -12.45 -33.47 17.75
C VAL A 702 -11.66 -33.48 19.05
N GLU A 703 -12.10 -34.29 20.02
CA GLU A 703 -11.31 -34.62 21.22
C GLU A 703 -10.20 -35.62 20.84
N ILE A 704 -8.98 -35.29 21.23
CA ILE A 704 -7.78 -36.03 20.79
C ILE A 704 -7.55 -37.25 21.68
N ASP A 705 -7.59 -37.03 22.99
CA ASP A 705 -7.16 -37.96 24.03
C ASP A 705 -8.11 -37.86 25.25
N ARG A 706 -7.69 -38.30 26.46
CA ARG A 706 -8.52 -38.20 27.68
C ARG A 706 -8.08 -37.07 28.63
N SER A 707 -7.20 -36.18 28.20
CA SER A 707 -6.78 -34.99 28.96
C SER A 707 -7.70 -33.79 28.73
N GLY A 708 -8.51 -33.81 27.66
CA GLY A 708 -9.33 -32.69 27.22
C GLY A 708 -8.64 -31.78 26.21
N GLU A 709 -7.67 -32.28 25.45
CA GLU A 709 -7.15 -31.59 24.26
C GLU A 709 -8.09 -31.76 23.06
N PHE A 710 -8.28 -30.67 22.30
CA PHE A 710 -9.17 -30.62 21.14
C PHE A 710 -8.46 -30.03 19.91
N VAL A 711 -8.87 -30.46 18.72
CA VAL A 711 -8.46 -29.88 17.42
C VAL A 711 -9.68 -29.46 16.61
N ALA A 712 -9.49 -28.47 15.74
CA ALA A 712 -10.44 -28.11 14.71
C ALA A 712 -10.08 -28.85 13.40
N VAL A 713 -11.01 -29.66 12.88
CA VAL A 713 -10.80 -30.48 11.68
C VAL A 713 -11.70 -29.97 10.56
N LYS A 714 -11.11 -29.32 9.57
CA LYS A 714 -11.76 -28.78 8.37
C LYS A 714 -11.77 -29.86 7.28
N LYS A 715 -12.93 -30.43 6.99
CA LYS A 715 -13.17 -31.36 5.87
C LYS A 715 -13.54 -30.56 4.64
N ILE A 716 -12.73 -30.68 3.59
CA ILE A 716 -12.91 -29.95 2.33
C ILE A 716 -13.90 -30.68 1.42
N GLY A 717 -14.89 -29.94 0.92
CA GLY A 717 -15.92 -30.45 0.02
C GLY A 717 -17.10 -31.17 0.69
N ASN A 718 -18.27 -31.02 0.09
CA ASN A 718 -19.47 -31.77 0.45
C ASN A 718 -19.48 -33.16 -0.20
N CYS A 719 -20.15 -34.11 0.44
CA CYS A 719 -20.15 -35.52 0.03
C CYS A 719 -20.74 -35.73 -1.38
N GLU A 720 -19.87 -35.84 -2.39
CA GLU A 720 -19.91 -36.74 -3.57
C GLU A 720 -18.92 -36.33 -4.66
N LYS A 721 -18.31 -35.13 -4.60
CA LYS A 721 -17.17 -34.74 -5.45
C LYS A 721 -16.34 -33.60 -4.85
N LEU A 722 -15.02 -33.73 -4.92
CA LEU A 722 -14.08 -32.64 -4.72
C LEU A 722 -13.95 -31.85 -6.03
N ASP A 723 -14.26 -30.55 -6.01
CA ASP A 723 -14.02 -29.67 -7.15
C ASP A 723 -12.54 -29.23 -7.21
N ARG A 724 -12.04 -28.96 -8.43
CA ARG A 724 -10.68 -28.49 -8.68
C ARG A 724 -10.37 -27.19 -7.94
N LYS A 725 -11.35 -26.30 -7.75
CA LYS A 725 -11.16 -25.07 -6.95
C LYS A 725 -10.88 -25.41 -5.48
N LEU A 726 -11.67 -26.31 -4.89
CA LEU A 726 -11.53 -26.73 -3.50
C LEU A 726 -10.23 -27.52 -3.26
N GLU A 727 -9.78 -28.30 -4.25
CA GLU A 727 -8.47 -28.96 -4.19
C GLU A 727 -7.31 -27.94 -4.28
N GLN A 728 -7.45 -26.88 -5.09
CA GLN A 728 -6.48 -25.78 -5.12
C GLN A 728 -6.47 -24.96 -3.82
N GLU A 729 -7.63 -24.75 -3.17
CA GLU A 729 -7.73 -24.12 -1.85
C GLU A 729 -7.04 -24.99 -0.78
N PHE A 730 -7.30 -26.30 -0.75
CA PHE A 730 -6.60 -27.25 0.12
C PHE A 730 -5.08 -27.24 -0.08
N LEU A 731 -4.61 -27.27 -1.34
CA LEU A 731 -3.18 -27.25 -1.66
C LEU A 731 -2.52 -25.93 -1.22
N SER A 732 -3.16 -24.78 -1.44
CA SER A 732 -2.64 -23.47 -0.98
C SER A 732 -2.51 -23.41 0.54
N GLU A 733 -3.52 -23.92 1.24
CA GLU A 733 -3.56 -23.91 2.71
C GLU A 733 -2.51 -24.88 3.31
N VAL A 734 -2.24 -26.02 2.68
CA VAL A 734 -1.13 -26.92 3.01
C VAL A 734 0.24 -26.30 2.71
N GLU A 735 0.42 -25.75 1.49
CA GLU A 735 1.68 -25.17 1.02
C GLU A 735 2.14 -24.00 1.89
N ILE A 736 1.20 -23.17 2.34
CA ILE A 736 1.51 -22.02 3.19
C ILE A 736 1.61 -22.43 4.66
N LEU A 737 0.56 -22.99 5.28
CA LEU A 737 0.56 -23.27 6.73
C LEU A 737 1.40 -24.48 7.15
N GLY A 738 1.86 -25.31 6.19
CA GLY A 738 2.90 -26.29 6.44
C GLY A 738 4.30 -25.66 6.61
N ASN A 739 4.54 -24.49 5.99
CA ASN A 739 5.84 -23.84 5.90
C ASN A 739 6.00 -22.55 6.73
N ILE A 740 4.90 -21.90 7.17
CA ILE A 740 4.96 -20.71 8.03
C ILE A 740 4.57 -20.99 9.48
N ARG A 741 5.20 -20.28 10.44
CA ARG A 741 5.00 -20.47 11.88
C ARG A 741 5.06 -19.14 12.63
N HIS A 742 3.97 -18.37 12.64
CA HIS A 742 3.87 -17.15 13.44
C HIS A 742 2.87 -17.27 14.60
N CYS A 743 3.10 -16.55 15.70
CA CYS A 743 2.31 -16.69 16.93
C CYS A 743 0.92 -16.01 16.90
N ASN A 744 0.60 -15.35 15.78
CA ASN A 744 -0.70 -14.79 15.43
C ASN A 744 -1.24 -15.34 14.09
N ILE A 745 -0.84 -16.56 13.72
CA ILE A 745 -1.38 -17.33 12.59
C ILE A 745 -1.82 -18.70 13.12
N VAL A 746 -2.89 -19.26 12.58
CA VAL A 746 -3.43 -20.55 13.01
C VAL A 746 -2.46 -21.70 12.68
N LYS A 747 -2.23 -22.56 13.66
CA LYS A 747 -1.25 -23.64 13.57
C LYS A 747 -1.85 -24.89 12.91
N LEU A 748 -1.50 -25.14 11.63
CA LEU A 748 -1.78 -26.43 10.97
C LEU A 748 -0.88 -27.52 11.58
N LEU A 749 -1.49 -28.60 12.07
CA LEU A 749 -0.80 -29.71 12.73
C LEU A 749 -0.50 -30.84 11.74
N CYS A 750 -1.51 -31.24 10.97
CA CYS A 750 -1.41 -32.20 9.88
C CYS A 750 -2.53 -32.02 8.86
N CYS A 751 -2.34 -32.61 7.68
CA CYS A 751 -3.43 -32.89 6.74
C CYS A 751 -3.61 -34.41 6.61
N ILE A 752 -4.84 -34.84 6.32
CA ILE A 752 -5.21 -36.24 6.15
C ILE A 752 -5.98 -36.33 4.83
N SER A 753 -5.41 -37.01 3.83
CA SER A 753 -5.90 -36.97 2.45
C SER A 753 -6.02 -38.36 1.83
N SER A 754 -7.17 -38.63 1.20
CA SER A 754 -7.38 -39.71 0.24
C SER A 754 -7.66 -39.13 -1.15
N GLU A 755 -7.93 -39.99 -2.13
CA GLU A 755 -8.37 -39.56 -3.47
C GLU A 755 -9.63 -38.68 -3.37
N ASP A 756 -10.70 -39.21 -2.79
CA ASP A 756 -12.04 -38.58 -2.72
C ASP A 756 -12.26 -37.60 -1.56
N SER A 757 -11.32 -37.40 -0.64
CA SER A 757 -11.52 -36.53 0.53
C SER A 757 -10.22 -35.96 1.11
N LYS A 758 -10.27 -34.68 1.49
CA LYS A 758 -9.13 -33.93 2.03
C LYS A 758 -9.51 -33.28 3.37
N LEU A 759 -8.70 -33.47 4.41
CA LEU A 759 -8.90 -32.95 5.76
C LEU A 759 -7.70 -32.10 6.20
N LEU A 760 -7.95 -31.01 6.91
CA LEU A 760 -6.95 -30.14 7.53
C LEU A 760 -7.19 -30.07 9.03
N VAL A 761 -6.16 -30.32 9.83
CA VAL A 761 -6.25 -30.43 11.30
C VAL A 761 -5.46 -29.29 11.94
N TYR A 762 -6.18 -28.39 12.61
CA TYR A 762 -5.65 -27.21 13.27
C TYR A 762 -5.69 -27.34 14.79
N GLU A 763 -4.85 -26.58 15.49
CA GLU A 763 -5.12 -26.23 16.89
C GLU A 763 -6.56 -25.69 17.07
N TYR A 764 -7.22 -26.07 18.15
CA TYR A 764 -8.55 -25.55 18.47
C TYR A 764 -8.48 -24.16 19.11
N MET A 765 -9.43 -23.28 18.76
CA MET A 765 -9.50 -21.90 19.22
C MET A 765 -10.70 -21.75 20.17
N GLU A 766 -10.46 -21.68 21.48
CA GLU A 766 -11.51 -21.84 22.49
C GLU A 766 -12.52 -20.71 22.51
N ASN A 767 -12.08 -19.48 22.19
CA ASN A 767 -12.94 -18.31 22.08
C ASN A 767 -13.48 -18.11 20.63
N GLN A 768 -13.26 -19.06 19.72
CA GLN A 768 -13.79 -19.05 18.35
C GLN A 768 -13.33 -17.81 17.54
N SER A 769 -14.16 -17.31 16.61
CA SER A 769 -13.86 -16.19 15.71
C SER A 769 -14.33 -14.83 16.26
N LEU A 770 -13.64 -13.76 15.88
CA LEU A 770 -13.85 -12.40 16.41
C LEU A 770 -15.24 -11.82 16.06
N ASP A 771 -15.78 -12.13 14.88
CA ASP A 771 -17.14 -11.75 14.47
C ASP A 771 -18.21 -12.17 15.49
N LYS A 772 -18.06 -13.36 16.10
CA LYS A 772 -18.99 -13.90 17.10
C LYS A 772 -18.99 -13.13 18.42
N TRP A 773 -17.96 -12.32 18.69
CA TRP A 773 -17.87 -11.45 19.87
C TRP A 773 -18.28 -10.01 19.61
N LEU A 774 -18.09 -9.51 18.39
CA LEU A 774 -18.53 -8.16 18.00
C LEU A 774 -20.02 -8.13 17.63
N HIS A 775 -20.48 -9.13 16.85
CA HIS A 775 -21.79 -9.12 16.19
C HIS A 775 -22.72 -10.24 16.69
N GLY A 776 -22.17 -11.21 17.43
CA GLY A 776 -22.90 -12.39 17.90
C GLY A 776 -24.04 -12.09 18.88
N ASN A 777 -25.12 -12.87 18.79
CA ASN A 777 -26.28 -12.72 19.66
C ASN A 777 -25.90 -12.93 21.14
N LYS A 778 -26.17 -11.93 21.98
CA LYS A 778 -25.78 -11.85 23.41
C LYS A 778 -26.28 -12.98 24.32
N ARG A 779 -27.11 -13.90 23.81
CA ARG A 779 -27.52 -15.13 24.50
C ARG A 779 -26.52 -16.29 24.34
N SER A 780 -25.61 -16.23 23.37
CA SER A 780 -24.70 -17.34 23.01
C SER A 780 -23.44 -17.41 23.88
N PHE A 781 -23.00 -16.29 24.47
CA PHE A 781 -21.79 -16.20 25.28
C PHE A 781 -22.08 -15.59 26.67
N PRO A 782 -22.04 -16.36 27.77
CA PRO A 782 -22.36 -15.88 29.11
C PRO A 782 -21.21 -15.08 29.78
N ARG A 783 -20.28 -14.49 29.00
CA ARG A 783 -19.03 -13.88 29.48
C ARG A 783 -18.78 -12.46 28.93
N GLY A 784 -19.82 -11.63 28.91
CA GLY A 784 -19.68 -10.18 28.74
C GLY A 784 -19.33 -9.69 27.31
N VAL A 785 -18.98 -8.42 27.23
CA VAL A 785 -18.56 -7.71 26.00
C VAL A 785 -17.04 -7.67 25.95
N LEU A 786 -16.43 -7.79 24.76
CA LEU A 786 -14.99 -7.55 24.56
C LEU A 786 -14.66 -6.10 24.92
N ASP A 787 -13.87 -5.88 25.96
CA ASP A 787 -13.41 -4.55 26.39
C ASP A 787 -12.40 -3.92 25.42
N TRP A 788 -12.21 -2.60 25.53
CA TRP A 788 -11.30 -1.88 24.64
C TRP A 788 -9.83 -2.39 24.69
N PRO A 789 -9.22 -2.63 25.86
CA PRO A 789 -7.87 -3.22 25.92
C PRO A 789 -7.75 -4.55 25.17
N THR A 790 -8.74 -5.44 25.30
CA THR A 790 -8.73 -6.72 24.58
C THR A 790 -8.92 -6.52 23.07
N ARG A 791 -9.79 -5.59 22.64
CA ARG A 791 -9.94 -5.24 21.21
C ARG A 791 -8.65 -4.67 20.61
N LEU A 792 -7.93 -3.81 21.34
CA LEU A 792 -6.64 -3.27 20.91
C LEU A 792 -5.55 -4.36 20.85
N LYS A 793 -5.50 -5.26 21.84
CA LYS A 793 -4.63 -6.45 21.84
C LYS A 793 -4.90 -7.36 20.63
N ILE A 794 -6.17 -7.54 20.27
CA ILE A 794 -6.61 -8.29 19.08
C ILE A 794 -6.16 -7.58 17.79
N ALA A 795 -6.35 -6.26 17.68
CA ALA A 795 -5.88 -5.45 16.55
C ALA A 795 -4.35 -5.57 16.35
N ILE A 796 -3.58 -5.40 17.42
CA ILE A 796 -2.10 -5.54 17.39
C ILE A 796 -1.71 -6.96 16.97
N GLY A 797 -2.34 -7.99 17.55
CA GLY A 797 -2.05 -9.39 17.20
C GLY A 797 -2.31 -9.72 15.73
N ALA A 798 -3.46 -9.30 15.19
CA ALA A 798 -3.76 -9.48 13.77
C ALA A 798 -2.79 -8.68 12.87
N ALA A 799 -2.43 -7.44 13.27
CA ALA A 799 -1.43 -6.65 12.55
C ALA A 799 -0.03 -7.32 12.55
N GLN A 800 0.37 -7.97 13.64
CA GLN A 800 1.61 -8.76 13.71
C GLN A 800 1.58 -9.94 12.72
N GLY A 801 0.49 -10.69 12.67
CA GLY A 801 0.34 -11.81 11.71
C GLY A 801 0.41 -11.36 10.25
N LEU A 802 -0.20 -10.23 9.91
CA LEU A 802 -0.15 -9.66 8.55
C LEU A 802 1.23 -9.04 8.23
N CYS A 803 1.86 -8.35 9.19
CA CYS A 803 3.20 -7.79 9.02
C CYS A 803 4.20 -8.89 8.64
N TYR A 804 4.19 -9.98 9.40
CA TYR A 804 5.00 -11.17 9.16
C TYR A 804 4.82 -11.72 7.73
N MET A 805 3.57 -11.96 7.32
CA MET A 805 3.27 -12.49 5.98
C MET A 805 3.74 -11.58 4.85
N HIS A 806 3.65 -10.26 5.02
CA HIS A 806 3.98 -9.28 3.98
C HIS A 806 5.47 -8.91 3.89
N HIS A 807 6.21 -8.94 5.01
CA HIS A 807 7.54 -8.33 5.10
C HIS A 807 8.63 -9.25 5.69
N GLU A 808 8.28 -10.30 6.41
CA GLU A 808 9.23 -11.19 7.11
C GLU A 808 9.30 -12.59 6.47
N CYS A 809 8.23 -13.02 5.79
CA CYS A 809 8.27 -14.18 4.88
C CYS A 809 9.23 -13.89 3.69
N PRO A 810 10.18 -14.79 3.36
CA PRO A 810 11.14 -14.59 2.26
C PRO A 810 10.50 -14.30 0.89
N THR A 811 9.35 -14.91 0.65
CA THR A 811 8.45 -14.60 -0.47
C THR A 811 7.16 -14.06 0.13
N PRO A 812 6.79 -12.78 -0.09
CA PRO A 812 5.62 -12.18 0.55
C PRO A 812 4.33 -12.95 0.26
N ILE A 813 3.56 -13.21 1.30
CA ILE A 813 2.32 -13.98 1.29
C ILE A 813 1.15 -13.01 1.39
N ILE A 814 0.25 -13.05 0.41
CA ILE A 814 -1.00 -12.27 0.40
C ILE A 814 -2.13 -13.22 0.80
N HIS A 815 -2.88 -12.89 1.85
CA HIS A 815 -3.94 -13.73 2.38
C HIS A 815 -5.22 -13.70 1.54
N ARG A 816 -5.56 -12.52 0.99
CA ARG A 816 -6.68 -12.26 0.07
C ARG A 816 -8.08 -12.48 0.65
N ASP A 817 -8.20 -12.75 1.96
CA ASP A 817 -9.49 -12.93 2.66
C ASP A 817 -9.40 -12.60 4.15
N VAL A 818 -8.81 -11.45 4.48
CA VAL A 818 -8.70 -10.97 5.87
C VAL A 818 -10.05 -10.40 6.31
N LYS A 819 -10.65 -10.97 7.36
CA LYS A 819 -11.95 -10.56 7.90
C LYS A 819 -12.11 -11.00 9.37
N SER A 820 -13.04 -10.42 10.12
CA SER A 820 -13.24 -10.77 11.54
C SER A 820 -13.59 -12.25 11.76
N SER A 821 -14.32 -12.90 10.85
CA SER A 821 -14.59 -14.34 10.94
C SER A 821 -13.37 -15.24 10.67
N ASN A 822 -12.34 -14.73 10.00
CA ASN A 822 -11.05 -15.40 9.79
C ASN A 822 -9.98 -15.01 10.84
N ILE A 823 -10.34 -14.19 11.84
CA ILE A 823 -9.48 -13.89 12.99
C ILE A 823 -10.03 -14.67 14.18
N LEU A 824 -9.34 -15.76 14.51
CA LEU A 824 -9.68 -16.65 15.61
C LEU A 824 -9.00 -16.20 16.91
N LEU A 825 -9.57 -16.62 18.04
CA LEU A 825 -9.20 -16.21 19.38
C LEU A 825 -8.95 -17.46 20.24
N ASP A 826 -7.72 -17.58 20.77
CA ASP A 826 -7.42 -18.57 21.80
C ASP A 826 -8.03 -18.17 23.16
N LYS A 827 -7.95 -19.08 24.13
CA LYS A 827 -8.39 -18.87 25.53
C LYS A 827 -7.84 -17.60 26.23
N GLU A 828 -6.70 -17.04 25.78
CA GLU A 828 -6.14 -15.78 26.29
C GLU A 828 -6.53 -14.55 25.43
N PHE A 829 -7.50 -14.69 24.52
CA PHE A 829 -7.95 -13.69 23.55
C PHE A 829 -6.81 -13.19 22.64
N LYS A 830 -5.85 -14.05 22.31
CA LYS A 830 -4.84 -13.72 21.30
C LYS A 830 -5.39 -13.98 19.91
N ALA A 831 -5.36 -12.96 19.06
CA ALA A 831 -5.75 -13.04 17.66
C ALA A 831 -4.82 -13.94 16.85
N LYS A 832 -5.39 -14.87 16.08
CA LYS A 832 -4.71 -15.70 15.08
C LYS A 832 -5.46 -15.67 13.75
N ILE A 833 -4.75 -15.40 12.66
CA ILE A 833 -5.30 -15.37 11.30
C ILE A 833 -5.48 -16.81 10.79
N ALA A 834 -6.59 -17.09 10.09
CA ALA A 834 -6.97 -18.41 9.59
C ALA A 834 -7.66 -18.36 8.20
N ASP A 835 -7.92 -19.53 7.61
CA ASP A 835 -8.52 -19.76 6.27
C ASP A 835 -7.66 -19.28 5.10
N PHE A 836 -6.52 -19.96 4.91
CA PHE A 836 -5.47 -19.63 3.95
C PHE A 836 -5.74 -20.19 2.54
N GLY A 837 -6.92 -20.77 2.28
CA GLY A 837 -7.24 -21.40 0.99
C GLY A 837 -7.11 -20.47 -0.23
N LEU A 838 -7.34 -19.16 -0.04
CA LEU A 838 -7.21 -18.16 -1.11
C LEU A 838 -5.82 -17.51 -1.18
N ALA A 839 -4.95 -17.75 -0.21
CA ALA A 839 -3.67 -17.06 -0.03
C ALA A 839 -2.62 -17.48 -1.09
N LYS A 840 -1.70 -16.56 -1.45
CA LYS A 840 -0.67 -16.78 -2.50
C LYS A 840 0.66 -16.08 -2.21
N MET A 841 1.75 -16.67 -2.71
CA MET A 841 3.13 -16.16 -2.61
C MET A 841 3.53 -15.33 -3.85
N LEU A 842 4.17 -14.17 -3.65
CA LEU A 842 4.66 -13.27 -4.71
C LEU A 842 6.02 -13.69 -5.28
N ILE A 843 6.03 -14.60 -6.26
CA ILE A 843 7.25 -15.13 -6.90
C ILE A 843 7.80 -14.12 -7.92
N ARG A 844 8.94 -13.47 -7.61
CA ARG A 844 9.56 -12.31 -8.30
C ARG A 844 9.91 -12.43 -9.81
N HIS A 845 9.53 -13.50 -10.50
CA HIS A 845 9.88 -13.75 -11.91
C HIS A 845 8.69 -14.20 -12.79
N ALA A 846 7.46 -13.85 -12.43
CA ALA A 846 6.26 -14.16 -13.22
C ALA A 846 5.35 -12.94 -13.41
N SER A 847 4.67 -12.84 -14.55
CA SER A 847 3.64 -11.82 -14.76
C SER A 847 2.43 -12.10 -13.87
N HIS A 848 2.17 -11.23 -12.90
CA HIS A 848 1.18 -11.46 -11.83
C HIS A 848 -0.25 -11.03 -12.19
N THR A 849 -0.74 -11.40 -13.37
CA THR A 849 -2.16 -11.29 -13.75
C THR A 849 -2.93 -12.54 -13.28
N MET A 850 -3.77 -12.39 -12.26
CA MET A 850 -4.59 -13.48 -11.72
C MET A 850 -5.88 -13.71 -12.52
N SER A 851 -6.24 -14.97 -12.75
CA SER A 851 -7.40 -15.35 -13.57
C SER A 851 -8.76 -15.26 -12.85
N THR A 852 -8.81 -14.86 -11.58
CA THR A 852 -10.07 -14.85 -10.80
C THR A 852 -10.01 -13.93 -9.58
N VAL A 853 -11.04 -13.09 -9.44
CA VAL A 853 -11.33 -12.28 -8.23
C VAL A 853 -11.67 -13.23 -7.07
N ALA A 854 -11.14 -12.99 -5.86
CA ALA A 854 -11.41 -13.82 -4.69
C ALA A 854 -11.20 -13.06 -3.37
N GLY A 855 -12.11 -13.27 -2.40
CA GLY A 855 -12.12 -12.60 -1.11
C GLY A 855 -13.56 -12.25 -0.69
N SER A 856 -13.79 -11.95 0.59
CA SER A 856 -15.13 -11.75 1.13
C SER A 856 -15.71 -10.36 0.86
N PHE A 857 -17.00 -10.33 0.49
CA PHE A 857 -17.75 -9.10 0.26
C PHE A 857 -17.74 -8.18 1.51
N GLY A 858 -17.60 -6.88 1.31
CA GLY A 858 -17.35 -5.89 2.37
C GLY A 858 -15.87 -5.70 2.76
N TYR A 859 -15.02 -6.73 2.58
CA TYR A 859 -13.58 -6.68 2.88
C TYR A 859 -12.70 -6.58 1.63
N LEU A 860 -13.25 -6.84 0.44
CA LEU A 860 -12.57 -6.68 -0.85
C LEU A 860 -12.13 -5.23 -1.09
N ALA A 861 -10.86 -5.06 -1.46
CA ALA A 861 -10.30 -3.76 -1.84
C ALA A 861 -10.81 -3.32 -3.23
N PRO A 862 -11.11 -2.03 -3.47
CA PRO A 862 -11.74 -1.57 -4.72
C PRO A 862 -11.04 -2.01 -6.00
N GLU A 863 -9.70 -2.07 -6.01
CA GLU A 863 -8.91 -2.46 -7.18
C GLU A 863 -9.10 -3.92 -7.63
N TYR A 864 -9.71 -4.79 -6.81
CA TYR A 864 -10.09 -6.15 -7.21
C TYR A 864 -11.25 -6.18 -8.21
N ALA A 865 -12.05 -5.11 -8.31
CA ALA A 865 -13.16 -5.04 -9.26
C ALA A 865 -12.72 -4.75 -10.70
N TYR A 866 -11.53 -4.15 -10.90
CA TYR A 866 -11.06 -3.69 -12.21
C TYR A 866 -9.58 -4.00 -12.52
N THR A 867 -8.84 -4.66 -11.62
CA THR A 867 -7.46 -5.12 -11.91
C THR A 867 -7.23 -6.57 -11.50
N THR A 868 -6.43 -7.29 -12.29
CA THR A 868 -5.99 -8.67 -11.99
C THR A 868 -4.62 -8.73 -11.31
N LYS A 869 -3.99 -7.57 -11.05
CA LYS A 869 -2.66 -7.43 -10.41
C LYS A 869 -2.80 -7.39 -8.88
N VAL A 870 -2.54 -8.52 -8.22
CA VAL A 870 -2.65 -8.64 -6.76
C VAL A 870 -1.34 -8.28 -6.06
N ASN A 871 -1.39 -7.44 -5.02
CA ASN A 871 -0.26 -7.07 -4.17
C ASN A 871 -0.68 -6.99 -2.68
N THR A 872 0.28 -6.88 -1.75
CA THR A 872 0.04 -6.93 -0.28
C THR A 872 -0.91 -5.84 0.25
N LYS A 873 -1.11 -4.73 -0.47
CA LYS A 873 -2.01 -3.64 -0.06
C LYS A 873 -3.49 -4.02 -0.05
N VAL A 874 -3.88 -5.16 -0.63
CA VAL A 874 -5.27 -5.63 -0.60
C VAL A 874 -5.64 -6.13 0.81
N ASP A 875 -4.72 -6.87 1.45
CA ASP A 875 -4.86 -7.30 2.84
C ASP A 875 -4.82 -6.11 3.81
N VAL A 876 -4.03 -5.07 3.51
CA VAL A 876 -3.99 -3.82 4.31
C VAL A 876 -5.38 -3.17 4.33
N TYR A 877 -6.05 -3.12 3.17
CA TYR A 877 -7.42 -2.62 3.07
C TYR A 877 -8.38 -3.47 3.91
N SER A 878 -8.37 -4.79 3.69
CA SER A 878 -9.26 -5.73 4.38
C SER A 878 -9.06 -5.70 5.91
N PHE A 879 -7.82 -5.54 6.37
CA PHE A 879 -7.51 -5.30 7.78
C PHE A 879 -7.98 -3.93 8.29
N GLY A 880 -7.92 -2.89 7.45
CA GLY A 880 -8.52 -1.59 7.75
C GLY A 880 -10.02 -1.68 8.04
N VAL A 881 -10.75 -2.56 7.34
CA VAL A 881 -12.16 -2.86 7.65
C VAL A 881 -12.30 -3.52 9.03
N VAL A 882 -11.46 -4.50 9.37
CA VAL A 882 -11.45 -5.13 10.71
C VAL A 882 -11.16 -4.12 11.83
N LEU A 883 -10.26 -3.15 11.60
CA LEU A 883 -10.00 -2.07 12.56
C LEU A 883 -11.25 -1.22 12.79
N LEU A 884 -12.05 -0.95 11.74
CA LEU A 884 -13.32 -0.24 11.84
C LEU A 884 -14.37 -1.07 12.61
N GLU A 885 -14.50 -2.37 12.35
CA GLU A 885 -15.41 -3.24 13.11
C GLU A 885 -15.08 -3.22 14.62
N LEU A 886 -13.79 -3.30 14.98
CA LEU A 886 -13.33 -3.30 16.37
C LEU A 886 -13.66 -2.00 17.13
N VAL A 887 -13.60 -0.83 16.47
CA VAL A 887 -13.89 0.47 17.10
C VAL A 887 -15.38 0.85 17.07
N THR A 888 -16.17 0.33 16.12
CA THR A 888 -17.60 0.68 15.99
C THR A 888 -18.58 -0.38 16.53
N GLY A 889 -18.16 -1.65 16.65
CA GLY A 889 -19.05 -2.75 17.04
C GLY A 889 -20.13 -3.05 15.99
N ARG A 890 -19.78 -2.96 14.71
CA ARG A 890 -20.71 -3.09 13.57
C ARG A 890 -20.12 -4.02 12.52
N GLU A 891 -20.97 -4.82 11.87
CA GLU A 891 -20.59 -5.67 10.75
C GLU A 891 -20.10 -4.86 9.56
N ALA A 892 -19.09 -5.36 8.83
CA ALA A 892 -18.58 -4.74 7.61
C ALA A 892 -19.68 -4.42 6.58
N ASN A 893 -20.64 -5.34 6.40
CA ASN A 893 -21.85 -5.20 5.59
C ASN A 893 -23.05 -5.82 6.33
N SER A 894 -23.86 -4.98 6.99
CA SER A 894 -25.14 -5.39 7.62
C SER A 894 -26.24 -5.48 6.56
N ALA A 895 -26.97 -6.60 6.52
CA ALA A 895 -28.06 -6.82 5.56
C ALA A 895 -29.29 -5.89 5.72
N ASN A 896 -29.31 -5.05 6.77
CA ASN A 896 -30.35 -4.04 7.00
C ASN A 896 -29.88 -2.60 6.71
N ASP A 897 -28.65 -2.41 6.22
CA ASP A 897 -28.04 -1.10 6.00
C ASP A 897 -27.77 -0.85 4.51
N SER A 898 -28.10 0.36 4.03
CA SER A 898 -27.93 0.76 2.62
C SER A 898 -26.52 1.26 2.27
N MET A 899 -25.55 1.14 3.18
CA MET A 899 -24.17 1.62 3.06
C MET A 899 -23.24 0.72 3.87
N SER A 900 -22.08 0.38 3.31
CA SER A 900 -21.06 -0.43 4.00
C SER A 900 -20.48 0.30 5.22
N LEU A 901 -19.90 -0.45 6.15
CA LEU A 901 -19.23 0.12 7.32
C LEU A 901 -18.15 1.12 6.93
N VAL A 902 -17.42 0.83 5.84
CA VAL A 902 -16.29 1.65 5.39
C VAL A 902 -16.78 2.98 4.81
N GLN A 903 -17.87 2.97 4.03
CA GLN A 903 -18.54 4.21 3.60
C GLN A 903 -18.97 5.07 4.80
N LYS A 904 -19.67 4.47 5.77
CA LYS A 904 -20.09 5.15 7.00
C LYS A 904 -18.91 5.73 7.78
N ALA A 905 -17.81 5.01 7.88
CA ALA A 905 -16.61 5.48 8.55
C ALA A 905 -15.98 6.70 7.83
N TRP A 906 -15.87 6.66 6.50
CA TRP A 906 -15.35 7.81 5.75
C TRP A 906 -16.25 9.05 5.82
N GLN A 907 -17.57 8.89 5.95
CA GLN A 907 -18.48 10.00 6.26
C GLN A 907 -18.16 10.62 7.63
N HIS A 908 -18.25 9.84 8.71
CA HIS A 908 -18.01 10.32 10.07
C HIS A 908 -16.57 10.85 10.28
N PHE A 909 -15.58 10.36 9.53
CA PHE A 909 -14.23 10.93 9.46
C PHE A 909 -14.22 12.33 8.84
N SER A 910 -14.94 12.53 7.74
CA SER A 910 -15.01 13.81 7.02
C SER A 910 -15.74 14.90 7.81
N GLU A 911 -16.69 14.49 8.66
CA GLU A 911 -17.40 15.36 9.61
C GLU A 911 -16.57 15.68 10.88
N GLY A 912 -15.36 15.11 11.01
CA GLY A 912 -14.37 15.40 12.04
C GLY A 912 -14.58 14.67 13.38
N ASP A 913 -13.62 14.83 14.30
CA ASP A 913 -13.48 14.00 15.52
C ASP A 913 -14.72 13.91 16.40
N LYS A 914 -15.62 14.90 16.38
CA LYS A 914 -16.90 14.83 17.10
C LYS A 914 -17.84 13.78 16.49
N SER A 915 -17.92 13.71 15.16
CA SER A 915 -18.75 12.73 14.46
C SER A 915 -18.12 11.33 14.51
N ILE A 916 -16.78 11.22 14.46
CA ILE A 916 -16.06 9.96 14.77
C ILE A 916 -16.49 9.42 16.13
N ILE A 917 -16.51 10.27 17.17
CA ILE A 917 -16.94 9.87 18.53
C ILE A 917 -18.36 9.30 18.55
N GLU A 918 -19.27 9.74 17.67
CA GLU A 918 -20.67 9.28 17.64
C GLU A 918 -20.85 7.87 17.05
N ILE A 919 -20.01 7.45 16.09
CA ILE A 919 -20.06 6.10 15.51
C ILE A 919 -19.27 5.03 16.31
N LEU A 920 -18.38 5.43 17.22
CA LEU A 920 -17.67 4.51 18.14
C LEU A 920 -18.64 3.67 19.00
N ASP A 921 -18.27 2.41 19.23
CA ASP A 921 -19.06 1.42 19.97
C ASP A 921 -19.42 1.92 21.39
N PRO A 922 -20.71 2.20 21.69
CA PRO A 922 -21.11 2.76 22.98
C PRO A 922 -20.89 1.83 24.17
N GLU A 923 -20.66 0.53 23.96
CA GLU A 923 -20.47 -0.46 25.03
C GLU A 923 -19.02 -0.52 25.54
N VAL A 924 -18.07 0.10 24.82
CA VAL A 924 -16.65 0.22 25.23
C VAL A 924 -16.11 1.67 25.21
N LYS A 925 -16.97 2.65 24.94
CA LYS A 925 -16.67 4.08 24.78
C LYS A 925 -16.38 4.77 26.13
N GLU A 926 -15.27 4.41 26.77
CA GLU A 926 -14.82 5.02 28.01
C GLU A 926 -13.91 6.25 27.79
N SER A 927 -14.03 7.24 28.67
CA SER A 927 -13.29 8.53 28.57
C SER A 927 -11.77 8.40 28.71
N CYS A 928 -11.26 7.28 29.23
CA CYS A 928 -9.83 6.95 29.28
C CYS A 928 -9.30 6.37 27.95
N CYS A 929 -10.17 5.67 27.20
CA CYS A 929 -9.82 4.91 25.99
C CYS A 929 -10.11 5.70 24.70
N LEU A 930 -10.97 6.72 24.76
CA LEU A 930 -11.50 7.44 23.60
C LEU A 930 -10.43 7.93 22.60
N GLY A 931 -9.28 8.42 23.08
CA GLY A 931 -8.18 8.85 22.20
C GLY A 931 -7.55 7.70 21.40
N ALA A 932 -7.37 6.53 22.03
CA ALA A 932 -6.89 5.33 21.35
C ALA A 932 -7.94 4.79 20.35
N MET A 933 -9.23 4.85 20.69
CA MET A 933 -10.32 4.47 19.77
C MET A 933 -10.35 5.35 18.52
N ILE A 934 -10.28 6.68 18.68
CA ILE A 934 -10.18 7.63 17.55
C ILE A 934 -8.92 7.39 16.72
N MET A 935 -7.79 7.06 17.36
CA MET A 935 -6.55 6.73 16.66
C MET A 935 -6.69 5.46 15.81
N VAL A 936 -7.15 4.34 16.39
CA VAL A 936 -7.37 3.08 15.64
C VAL A 936 -8.37 3.27 14.50
N TYR A 937 -9.42 4.06 14.72
CA TYR A 937 -10.37 4.46 13.69
C TYR A 937 -9.68 5.20 12.53
N LYS A 938 -8.85 6.22 12.82
CA LYS A 938 -8.08 6.96 11.82
C LYS A 938 -7.07 6.07 11.07
N VAL A 939 -6.51 5.05 11.71
CA VAL A 939 -5.70 4.02 11.04
C VAL A 939 -6.57 3.16 10.11
N GLY A 940 -7.77 2.72 10.53
CA GLY A 940 -8.71 2.00 9.67
C GLY A 940 -9.11 2.78 8.41
N ILE A 941 -9.36 4.09 8.55
CA ILE A 941 -9.57 5.03 7.44
C ILE A 941 -8.35 5.05 6.50
N VAL A 942 -7.14 5.29 7.03
CA VAL A 942 -5.92 5.39 6.21
C VAL A 942 -5.56 4.05 5.53
N CYS A 943 -5.84 2.91 6.16
CA CYS A 943 -5.72 1.57 5.58
C CYS A 943 -6.72 1.30 4.46
N THR A 944 -7.95 1.83 4.55
CA THR A 944 -9.01 1.57 3.57
C THR A 944 -8.99 2.49 2.35
N ARG A 945 -8.08 3.48 2.26
CA ARG A 945 -7.95 4.38 1.08
C ARG A 945 -8.09 3.64 -0.26
N ALA A 946 -8.87 4.19 -1.19
CA ALA A 946 -9.20 3.51 -2.45
C ALA A 946 -7.97 3.16 -3.32
N SER A 947 -6.91 3.97 -3.30
CA SER A 947 -5.69 3.71 -4.07
C SER A 947 -4.66 2.88 -3.28
N PRO A 948 -4.17 1.74 -3.80
CA PRO A 948 -3.20 0.87 -3.09
C PRO A 948 -1.90 1.55 -2.67
N SER A 949 -1.39 2.48 -3.48
CA SER A 949 -0.13 3.19 -3.21
C SER A 949 -0.24 4.20 -2.07
N THR A 950 -1.44 4.71 -1.76
CA THR A 950 -1.67 5.68 -0.67
C THR A 950 -2.05 5.02 0.67
N ARG A 951 -2.22 3.70 0.69
CA ARG A 951 -2.33 2.90 1.93
C ARG A 951 -0.93 2.70 2.54
N PRO A 952 -0.82 2.61 3.88
CA PRO A 952 0.44 2.27 4.56
C PRO A 952 0.87 0.82 4.28
N SER A 953 2.05 0.43 4.74
CA SER A 953 2.46 -0.98 4.91
C SER A 953 1.93 -1.53 6.24
N MET A 954 1.79 -2.85 6.35
CA MET A 954 1.43 -3.46 7.65
C MET A 954 2.46 -3.19 8.76
N LYS A 955 3.71 -2.93 8.40
CA LYS A 955 4.77 -2.54 9.36
C LYS A 955 4.52 -1.16 9.96
N GLU A 956 4.11 -0.19 9.16
CA GLU A 956 3.71 1.15 9.63
C GLU A 956 2.42 1.12 10.46
N VAL A 957 1.44 0.31 10.03
CA VAL A 957 0.19 0.09 10.77
C VAL A 957 0.46 -0.50 12.15
N LEU A 958 1.27 -1.56 12.22
CA LEU A 958 1.64 -2.22 13.47
C LEU A 958 2.35 -1.26 14.43
N HIS A 959 3.34 -0.50 13.94
CA HIS A 959 4.09 0.48 14.72
C HIS A 959 3.20 1.56 15.34
N VAL A 960 2.18 2.02 14.62
CA VAL A 960 1.21 2.99 15.15
C VAL A 960 0.25 2.37 16.17
N LEU A 961 -0.24 1.14 15.93
CA LEU A 961 -1.11 0.44 16.88
C LEU A 961 -0.37 0.15 18.21
N GLN A 962 0.90 -0.28 18.14
CA GLN A 962 1.73 -0.57 19.32
C GLN A 962 1.98 0.67 20.20
N ARG A 963 2.17 1.86 19.60
CA ARG A 963 2.41 3.12 20.32
C ARG A 963 1.30 3.54 21.30
N TRP A 964 0.10 2.96 21.16
CA TRP A 964 -1.06 3.26 22.00
C TRP A 964 -1.47 2.08 22.90
N CYS A 965 -0.67 1.01 22.93
CA CYS A 965 -0.82 -0.06 23.92
C CYS A 965 -0.45 0.48 25.32
N PRO A 966 -1.31 0.35 26.35
CA PRO A 966 -0.92 0.66 27.72
C PRO A 966 0.03 -0.42 28.24
N GLU A 967 1.23 -0.05 28.68
CA GLU A 967 2.02 -0.89 29.58
C GLU A 967 1.34 -0.98 30.96
N ASP A 968 1.57 -2.08 31.68
CA ASP A 968 0.87 -2.38 32.94
C ASP A 968 1.17 -1.36 34.06
N GLY A 969 0.26 -0.41 34.24
CA GLY A 969 0.20 0.43 35.44
C GLY A 969 -0.26 1.87 35.21
N TRP A 970 -1.15 2.37 36.07
CA TRP A 970 -1.44 3.80 36.14
C TRP A 970 -0.18 4.60 36.53
N SER A 971 0.39 5.38 35.62
CA SER A 971 0.22 6.85 35.66
C SER A 971 1.14 7.64 34.71
N THR A 972 0.58 8.16 33.61
CA THR A 972 0.89 9.52 33.11
C THR A 972 -0.11 9.91 32.02
N LYS A 973 -0.58 11.17 32.02
CA LYS A 973 -1.35 11.71 30.89
C LYS A 973 -0.39 12.08 29.76
N ARG A 974 -0.19 11.18 28.79
CA ARG A 974 0.26 11.60 27.46
C ARG A 974 -0.93 12.26 26.75
N VAL A 975 -0.88 13.58 26.59
CA VAL A 975 -1.79 14.27 25.66
C VAL A 975 -1.20 14.05 24.27
N GLY A 976 -1.68 13.03 23.56
CA GLY A 976 -1.31 12.79 22.17
C GLY A 976 -1.68 14.00 21.31
N SER A 977 -0.84 14.30 20.33
CA SER A 977 -0.98 15.47 19.45
C SER A 977 -1.05 15.04 18.00
N GLU A 978 -1.53 15.91 17.10
CA GLU A 978 -1.67 15.58 15.67
C GLU A 978 -0.33 15.19 15.00
N PHE A 979 0.79 15.60 15.60
CA PHE A 979 2.14 15.21 15.19
C PHE A 979 2.41 13.70 15.28
N ASP A 980 1.71 12.94 16.13
CA ASP A 980 1.95 11.51 16.33
C ASP A 980 1.55 10.63 15.13
N VAL A 981 0.70 11.15 14.23
CA VAL A 981 0.24 10.47 12.99
C VAL A 981 0.63 11.25 11.71
N ALA A 982 1.17 12.46 11.86
CA ALA A 982 1.61 13.30 10.74
C ALA A 982 2.50 12.59 9.68
N PRO A 983 3.43 11.67 10.04
CA PRO A 983 4.22 10.93 9.06
C PRO A 983 3.40 10.04 8.09
N LEU A 984 2.23 9.56 8.48
CA LEU A 984 1.32 8.77 7.62
C LEU A 984 0.21 9.60 6.99
N LEU A 985 -0.08 10.79 7.54
CA LEU A 985 -1.11 11.69 7.04
C LEU A 985 -0.61 12.63 5.93
N GLY A 986 0.70 12.87 5.81
CA GLY A 986 1.34 13.37 4.58
C GLY A 986 0.65 14.58 3.94
N GLY A 987 0.32 15.61 4.72
CA GLY A 987 -0.36 16.83 4.24
C GLY A 987 -1.83 16.67 3.82
N ALA A 988 -2.41 15.47 3.86
CA ALA A 988 -3.72 15.15 3.30
C ALA A 988 -4.93 15.45 4.24
N GLY A 989 -4.79 16.43 5.15
CA GLY A 989 -5.76 16.78 6.18
C GLY A 989 -7.00 17.55 5.71
N ALA A 990 -7.58 17.20 4.55
CA ALA A 990 -8.88 17.69 4.08
C ALA A 990 -9.45 16.84 2.94
N ALA A 991 -8.66 16.64 1.87
CA ALA A 991 -9.19 16.23 0.56
C ALA A 991 -9.60 14.74 0.42
N ALA A 992 -9.16 13.86 1.34
CA ALA A 992 -9.33 12.41 1.15
C ALA A 992 -10.77 11.90 1.40
N GLY A 993 -11.64 12.68 2.05
CA GLY A 993 -12.98 12.24 2.46
C GLY A 993 -13.94 11.95 1.30
N ALA A 994 -13.93 12.81 0.27
CA ALA A 994 -14.92 12.78 -0.81
C ALA A 994 -14.75 11.57 -1.77
N THR A 995 -13.51 11.14 -2.01
CA THR A 995 -13.21 10.09 -3.01
C THR A 995 -13.69 8.69 -2.61
N TYR A 996 -14.15 8.49 -1.37
CA TYR A 996 -14.52 7.16 -0.89
C TYR A 996 -15.92 6.70 -1.32
N PHE A 997 -16.83 7.63 -1.60
CA PHE A 997 -18.25 7.29 -1.79
C PHE A 997 -18.61 6.85 -3.21
N SER A 998 -17.82 7.19 -4.24
CA SER A 998 -18.15 6.86 -5.63
C SER A 998 -17.83 5.41 -6.00
N SER A 999 -16.72 4.83 -5.50
CA SER A 999 -16.24 3.52 -6.00
C SER A 999 -17.10 2.31 -5.60
N TYR A 1000 -17.89 2.42 -4.52
CA TYR A 1000 -18.72 1.32 -4.02
C TYR A 1000 -20.11 1.21 -4.68
N LYS A 1001 -20.52 2.20 -5.48
CA LYS A 1001 -21.87 2.22 -6.07
C LYS A 1001 -21.99 1.48 -7.41
N ASN A 1002 -20.86 1.08 -8.00
CA ASN A 1002 -20.80 0.51 -9.35
C ASN A 1002 -20.61 -1.02 -9.37
N SER A 1003 -20.96 -1.73 -8.28
CA SER A 1003 -20.74 -3.18 -8.15
C SER A 1003 -21.93 -4.01 -7.65
N GLU A 1004 -23.13 -3.43 -7.52
CA GLU A 1004 -24.35 -4.13 -7.08
C GLU A 1004 -25.55 -3.89 -8.00
N GLU A 1005 -25.40 -4.08 -9.32
CA GLU A 1005 -26.56 -4.26 -10.20
C GLU A 1005 -26.22 -5.12 -11.45
N GLY A 1006 -27.00 -6.19 -11.68
CA GLY A 1006 -27.06 -6.89 -12.97
C GLY A 1006 -26.55 -8.33 -13.06
N SER A 1007 -27.29 -9.32 -12.54
CA SER A 1007 -27.23 -10.71 -13.05
C SER A 1007 -28.46 -11.58 -12.76
N GLU A 1008 -29.64 -11.23 -13.28
CA GLU A 1008 -30.74 -12.20 -13.50
C GLU A 1008 -31.36 -12.01 -14.90
N ASP A 1009 -31.95 -13.10 -15.41
CA ASP A 1009 -32.84 -13.16 -16.58
C ASP A 1009 -32.28 -12.85 -18.01
N ARG A 1010 -31.66 -13.86 -18.68
CA ARG A 1010 -32.31 -14.72 -19.73
C ARG A 1010 -31.44 -15.19 -20.92
N VAL A 1011 -31.59 -16.49 -21.22
CA VAL A 1011 -31.20 -17.28 -22.42
C VAL A 1011 -29.71 -17.49 -22.64
#